data_AF-A0A949B768-F1
#
_entry.id   AF-A0A949B768-F1
#
_cell.length_a   1.000
_cell.length_b   1.000
_cell.length_c   1.000
_cell.angle_alpha   90.00
_cell.angle_beta   90.00
_cell.angle_gamma   90.00
#
_symmetry.space_group_name_H-M   'P 1'
#
loop_
_entity.id
_entity.type
_entity.pdbx_description
1 polymer ?
#
loop_
_entity_poly.entity_id
_entity_poly.type
_entity_poly.pdbx_seq_one_letter_code
_entity_poly.pdbx_strand_id
1 'polypeptide(L)'
;MKILITTTLKGNLTEAKVKSLVALPEVERIFYVSDRPGPFFEKVKYYCMPPRLLKVFNNNAVVRLVFKFFMVFYLSIVKRPDLLMGYSFMPHGINAALIGRILNIPRCINVIGGVLGVEGGGFTCGNNVLLKKLRKKDSFLEKILLRIANTSDFITVTGSNTRDFLISKGLDKEKIEILSSTIDTKRFFPANSKRIYDLITIAELIPSKGIDVFLKIVSRLKKNKFKIKAVILGDGELRRYLEDLSRKLGLEEIVQFAGFDSNVERYLNASKIFLLPTQNEGLSLSMLEAMACGAVPVVSKVGDLEDAVKNGVNGRLLDKDDIDGFASAISGLLRAPKTLALYSKSAVETIRENYTIKGATEKWKRILSNIRLSREVTSWYFDRLRSMNVLEIGYRLMRILRLRLLGARFLLLGKNTYLSPKASREARFFVDEKDIDFIRQDFAKVRKKGLFEIRDIDWYNDPVSNARCKGAFRDDTRHRIGFYQVEIRRIWELNRFQWLVSYAQQYAMERDEAAAEKIVSVLKDWIEKNPALKGINWSDSLEVSLRLLSWAWIYFLIKDSMAFHNDFEHIFLRSIYFQVNFIESNLSRYSSANNHLIGEGMGLFITGVLFPQLKGAGKRLKKGKAILEQEIEKQVYPDGVSKEQSTGYHEFVTDLYLISLIIARKNNIEFSDTLYSRLEKMCEFLMHMTDKNGNLPSIGDSDDGVVIRLDTLREGPNAVSVLNTASVIFNRRDFKKYSIDGKTLWLLGRKGYDRFSLLKKASNVGISKGFGHSGYYIMRHKDLFLSFDCGALGYLSLAAHGHADSLAITLNIGDRDILIDPGTYLYRSGNGWRDYFRSTKAHNTIRIDRLDQSEIRGPFLWGYKADAFVKSWWPNGGYDKVCGYHTGYARLDDPVVHTREVVFDKLHKEIIIDDILVSKKEHFAELFFHLHPDCILTRIGPNTLEILNKDAIIQIDLDPRLRTYISNGDKDPVCGWYSGGFGDKVETSTICAETYFKGNARFVTRILVRDKR
;
A
#
# COMPACT_ATOMS: atom_id res chain seq x y z
N MET A 1 19.47 -1.69 -4.15
CA MET A 1 19.02 -1.36 -5.51
C MET A 1 20.20 -1.18 -6.45
N LYS A 2 20.15 -1.82 -7.62
CA LYS A 2 21.09 -1.71 -8.74
C LYS A 2 20.52 -0.76 -9.78
N ILE A 3 21.23 0.32 -10.11
CA ILE A 3 20.77 1.32 -11.08
C ILE A 3 21.64 1.25 -12.33
N LEU A 4 21.04 1.28 -13.51
CA LEU A 4 21.76 1.42 -14.79
C LEU A 4 21.51 2.82 -15.35
N ILE A 5 22.57 3.58 -15.60
CA ILE A 5 22.52 4.96 -16.09
C ILE A 5 23.16 5.02 -17.47
N THR A 6 22.52 5.74 -18.41
CA THR A 6 23.10 6.06 -19.72
C THR A 6 23.13 7.57 -19.96
N THR A 7 24.28 8.09 -20.44
CA THR A 7 24.48 9.54 -20.52
C THR A 7 25.64 10.00 -21.43
N THR A 8 25.76 11.33 -21.60
CA THR A 8 26.93 12.08 -22.10
C THR A 8 27.49 13.08 -21.07
N LEU A 9 27.01 13.05 -19.82
CA LEU A 9 27.47 13.95 -18.75
C LEU A 9 28.99 13.81 -18.52
N LYS A 10 29.62 14.93 -18.12
CA LYS A 10 31.07 15.08 -17.95
C LYS A 10 31.38 15.90 -16.69
N GLY A 11 32.50 15.60 -16.02
CA GLY A 11 33.05 16.39 -14.92
C GLY A 11 32.05 16.70 -13.81
N ASN A 12 32.01 17.97 -13.38
CA ASN A 12 31.16 18.47 -12.29
C ASN A 12 29.67 18.16 -12.48
N LEU A 13 29.18 18.07 -13.72
CA LEU A 13 27.76 17.78 -13.96
C LEU A 13 27.41 16.31 -13.68
N THR A 14 28.38 15.40 -13.82
CA THR A 14 28.22 14.01 -13.34
C THR A 14 28.12 13.98 -11.83
N GLU A 15 29.01 14.72 -11.17
CA GLU A 15 29.07 14.82 -9.72
C GLU A 15 27.77 15.40 -9.12
N ALA A 16 27.28 16.50 -9.68
CA ALA A 16 26.05 17.18 -9.26
C ALA A 16 24.76 16.38 -9.47
N LYS A 17 24.80 15.27 -10.23
CA LYS A 17 23.63 14.41 -10.49
C LYS A 17 23.74 13.03 -9.86
N VAL A 18 24.95 12.52 -9.66
CA VAL A 18 25.20 11.16 -9.17
C VAL A 18 25.48 11.13 -7.66
N LYS A 19 26.06 12.19 -7.07
CA LYS A 19 26.39 12.21 -5.63
C LYS A 19 25.18 11.92 -4.73
N SER A 20 24.02 12.51 -5.03
CA SER A 20 22.79 12.28 -4.25
C SER A 20 22.26 10.85 -4.36
N LEU A 21 22.48 10.16 -5.49
CA LEU A 21 22.14 8.74 -5.63
C LEU A 21 23.12 7.83 -4.90
N VAL A 22 24.42 8.15 -4.93
CA VAL A 22 25.46 7.38 -4.23
C VAL A 22 25.30 7.47 -2.72
N ALA A 23 24.87 8.63 -2.22
CA ALA A 23 24.65 8.88 -0.79
C ALA A 23 23.51 8.03 -0.18
N LEU A 24 22.64 7.44 -0.99
CA LEU A 24 21.53 6.61 -0.52
C LEU A 24 22.02 5.22 -0.07
N PRO A 25 21.76 4.78 1.18
CA PRO A 25 22.08 3.42 1.63
C PRO A 25 21.41 2.33 0.78
N GLU A 26 20.21 2.58 0.29
CA GLU A 26 19.42 1.63 -0.49
C GLU A 26 19.99 1.39 -1.89
N VAL A 27 20.87 2.28 -2.38
CA VAL A 27 21.60 2.08 -3.64
C VAL A 27 22.84 1.25 -3.36
N GLU A 28 22.85 0.03 -3.91
CA GLU A 28 23.93 -0.95 -3.78
C GLU A 28 25.02 -0.69 -4.83
N ARG A 29 24.61 -0.47 -6.08
CA ARG A 29 25.52 -0.29 -7.21
C ARG A 29 24.90 0.52 -8.33
N ILE A 30 25.70 1.35 -8.98
CA ILE A 30 25.35 2.10 -10.19
C ILE A 30 26.24 1.62 -11.34
N PHE A 31 25.63 1.11 -12.40
CA PHE A 31 26.29 0.80 -13.67
C PHE A 31 26.15 2.02 -14.59
N TYR A 32 27.26 2.65 -14.95
CA TYR A 32 27.25 3.97 -15.58
C TYR A 32 27.82 3.89 -17.00
N VAL A 33 26.96 3.99 -18.01
CA VAL A 33 27.32 3.92 -19.43
C VAL A 33 27.53 5.33 -19.98
N SER A 34 28.77 5.66 -20.31
CA SER A 34 29.20 7.01 -20.74
C SER A 34 30.31 6.95 -21.79
N ASP A 35 30.59 8.09 -22.42
CA ASP A 35 31.66 8.19 -23.44
C ASP A 35 33.06 8.04 -22.83
N ARG A 36 33.23 8.46 -21.57
CA ARG A 36 34.48 8.42 -20.81
C ARG A 36 34.20 8.22 -19.32
N PRO A 37 35.17 7.69 -18.54
CA PRO A 37 35.02 7.57 -17.10
C PRO A 37 34.75 8.92 -16.44
N GLY A 38 33.92 8.92 -15.39
CA GLY A 38 33.63 10.09 -14.56
C GLY A 38 34.50 10.13 -13.30
N PRO A 39 34.18 11.03 -12.35
CA PRO A 39 34.81 11.07 -11.03
C PRO A 39 34.69 9.72 -10.30
N PHE A 40 35.61 9.43 -9.39
CA PHE A 40 35.54 8.21 -8.59
C PHE A 40 34.38 8.26 -7.59
N PHE A 41 33.56 7.21 -7.57
CA PHE A 41 32.54 6.96 -6.54
C PHE A 41 32.57 5.48 -6.19
N GLU A 42 32.55 5.15 -4.89
CA GLU A 42 32.61 3.78 -4.37
C GLU A 42 31.55 2.84 -4.98
N LYS A 43 30.33 3.36 -5.17
CA LYS A 43 29.19 2.60 -5.67
C LYS A 43 29.05 2.59 -7.20
N VAL A 44 29.90 3.29 -7.96
CA VAL A 44 29.74 3.47 -9.41
C VAL A 44 30.75 2.64 -10.20
N LYS A 45 30.27 1.89 -11.19
CA LYS A 45 31.11 1.19 -12.18
C LYS A 45 30.87 1.75 -13.57
N TYR A 46 31.92 2.32 -14.17
CA TYR A 46 31.87 2.93 -15.50
C TYR A 46 32.02 1.89 -16.62
N TYR A 47 31.19 2.01 -17.66
CA TYR A 47 31.26 1.25 -18.90
C TYR A 47 31.41 2.23 -20.07
N CYS A 48 32.60 2.27 -20.65
CA CYS A 48 32.93 3.16 -21.76
C CYS A 48 33.36 2.36 -22.98
N MET A 49 33.29 2.99 -24.16
CA MET A 49 33.78 2.39 -25.39
C MET A 49 35.32 2.24 -25.31
N PRO A 50 35.88 1.05 -25.61
CA PRO A 50 37.32 0.83 -25.59
C PRO A 50 38.08 1.82 -26.50
N PRO A 51 39.22 2.38 -26.07
CA PRO A 51 40.01 3.33 -26.86
C PRO A 51 40.42 2.83 -28.24
N ARG A 52 40.66 1.51 -28.38
CA ARG A 52 40.99 0.88 -29.67
C ARG A 52 39.85 1.02 -30.68
N LEU A 53 38.60 0.79 -30.25
CA LEU A 53 37.42 0.95 -31.11
C LEU A 53 37.16 2.43 -31.43
N LEU A 54 37.42 3.36 -30.50
CA LEU A 54 37.30 4.79 -30.77
C LEU A 54 38.25 5.26 -31.88
N LYS A 55 39.48 4.73 -31.93
CA LYS A 55 40.44 5.02 -33.01
C LYS A 55 39.98 4.46 -34.36
N VAL A 56 39.50 3.21 -34.40
CA VAL A 56 39.02 2.54 -35.63
C VAL A 56 37.92 3.33 -36.33
N PHE A 57 36.96 3.87 -35.55
CA PHE A 57 35.84 4.62 -36.11
C PHE A 57 36.08 6.14 -36.16
N ASN A 58 37.34 6.59 -36.10
CA ASN A 58 37.73 7.99 -36.11
C ASN A 58 36.89 8.87 -35.15
N ASN A 59 36.63 8.34 -33.95
CA ASN A 59 35.81 8.98 -32.92
C ASN A 59 34.41 9.42 -33.41
N ASN A 60 33.78 8.63 -34.29
CA ASN A 60 32.46 8.91 -34.83
C ASN A 60 31.37 8.87 -33.74
N ALA A 61 30.60 9.95 -33.64
CA ALA A 61 29.62 10.12 -32.57
C ALA A 61 28.35 9.26 -32.74
N VAL A 62 27.99 8.85 -33.96
CA VAL A 62 26.89 7.89 -34.21
C VAL A 62 27.30 6.50 -33.72
N VAL A 63 28.53 6.08 -33.98
CA VAL A 63 29.04 4.78 -33.52
C VAL A 63 29.05 4.71 -31.98
N ARG A 64 29.50 5.78 -31.30
CA ARG A 64 29.42 5.85 -29.82
C ARG A 64 27.99 5.72 -29.31
N LEU A 65 27.03 6.32 -30.00
CA LEU A 65 25.63 6.23 -29.61
C LEU A 65 25.08 4.81 -29.75
N VAL A 66 25.34 4.16 -30.89
CA VAL A 66 24.94 2.77 -31.16
C VAL A 66 25.57 1.83 -30.13
N PHE A 67 26.87 1.98 -29.86
CA PHE A 67 27.55 1.21 -28.81
C PHE A 67 26.87 1.36 -27.45
N LYS A 68 26.55 2.59 -27.02
CA LYS A 68 25.87 2.84 -25.74
C LYS A 68 24.49 2.19 -25.69
N PHE A 69 23.72 2.20 -26.78
CA PHE A 69 22.42 1.52 -26.85
C PHE A 69 22.57 0.02 -26.59
N PHE A 70 23.46 -0.67 -27.32
CA PHE A 70 23.68 -2.10 -27.15
C PHE A 70 24.29 -2.45 -25.77
N MET A 71 25.18 -1.60 -25.24
CA MET A 71 25.75 -1.80 -23.91
C MET A 71 24.68 -1.70 -22.82
N VAL A 72 23.78 -0.70 -22.91
CA VAL A 72 22.65 -0.57 -21.99
C VAL A 72 21.72 -1.78 -22.09
N PHE A 73 21.41 -2.24 -23.31
CA PHE A 73 20.58 -3.42 -23.52
C PHE A 73 21.22 -4.69 -22.91
N TYR A 74 22.50 -4.93 -23.20
CA TYR A 74 23.26 -6.05 -22.64
C TYR A 74 23.32 -6.03 -21.11
N LEU A 75 23.67 -4.88 -20.52
CA LEU A 75 23.74 -4.73 -19.06
C LEU A 75 22.37 -4.86 -18.40
N SER A 76 21.30 -4.45 -19.07
CA SER A 76 19.93 -4.62 -18.58
C SER A 76 19.58 -6.10 -18.40
N ILE A 77 20.06 -6.98 -19.29
CA ILE A 77 19.84 -8.43 -19.21
C ILE A 77 20.77 -9.06 -18.15
N VAL A 78 22.06 -8.77 -18.21
CA VAL A 78 23.08 -9.46 -17.39
C VAL A 78 23.10 -8.98 -15.95
N LYS A 79 22.90 -7.68 -15.71
CA LYS A 79 22.96 -7.09 -14.36
C LYS A 79 21.61 -6.98 -13.69
N ARG A 80 20.51 -7.14 -14.45
CA ARG A 80 19.11 -7.05 -13.98
C ARG A 80 18.91 -5.83 -13.07
N PRO A 81 19.14 -4.60 -13.58
CA PRO A 81 19.02 -3.40 -12.77
C PRO A 81 17.57 -3.22 -12.31
N ASP A 82 17.40 -2.67 -11.11
CA ASP A 82 16.11 -2.33 -10.52
C ASP A 82 15.52 -1.05 -11.12
N LEU A 83 16.36 -0.19 -11.72
CA LEU A 83 15.99 1.06 -12.37
C LEU A 83 16.93 1.37 -13.54
N LEU A 84 16.35 1.77 -14.67
CA LEU A 84 17.06 2.27 -15.84
C LEU A 84 16.87 3.78 -16.01
N MET A 85 17.96 4.55 -16.02
CA MET A 85 17.94 6.01 -16.10
C MET A 85 18.65 6.53 -17.34
N GLY A 86 18.02 7.44 -18.07
CA GLY A 86 18.64 8.21 -19.15
C GLY A 86 18.80 9.68 -18.76
N TYR A 87 20.01 10.23 -18.88
CA TYR A 87 20.25 11.68 -18.72
C TYR A 87 20.37 12.37 -20.07
N SER A 88 19.59 13.44 -20.24
CA SER A 88 19.16 14.05 -21.50
C SER A 88 17.89 13.38 -22.07
N PHE A 89 16.94 14.19 -22.55
CA PHE A 89 15.70 13.68 -23.16
C PHE A 89 16.02 12.76 -24.33
N MET A 90 16.79 13.27 -25.29
CA MET A 90 17.34 12.53 -26.43
C MET A 90 18.88 12.55 -26.37
N PRO A 91 19.59 11.47 -26.72
CA PRO A 91 19.06 10.13 -27.04
C PRO A 91 18.86 9.22 -25.82
N HIS A 92 19.43 9.58 -24.67
CA HIS A 92 19.58 8.68 -23.53
C HIS A 92 18.26 8.38 -22.79
N GLY A 93 17.42 9.40 -22.57
CA GLY A 93 16.09 9.25 -21.99
C GLY A 93 15.21 8.32 -22.82
N ILE A 94 15.16 8.55 -24.13
CA ILE A 94 14.40 7.70 -25.06
C ILE A 94 14.93 6.26 -25.10
N ASN A 95 16.26 6.07 -25.10
CA ASN A 95 16.86 4.74 -25.01
C ASN A 95 16.46 4.01 -23.73
N ALA A 96 16.52 4.69 -22.58
CA ALA A 96 16.09 4.15 -21.30
C ALA A 96 14.60 3.77 -21.31
N ALA A 97 13.75 4.63 -21.89
CA ALA A 97 12.33 4.36 -22.00
C ALA A 97 12.01 3.14 -22.87
N LEU A 98 12.64 3.03 -24.04
CA LEU A 98 12.45 1.91 -24.96
C LEU A 98 12.95 0.59 -24.39
N ILE A 99 14.21 0.54 -23.93
CA ILE A 99 14.82 -0.68 -23.41
C ILE A 99 14.12 -1.13 -22.13
N GLY A 100 13.81 -0.19 -21.22
CA GLY A 100 13.07 -0.51 -20.02
C GLY A 100 11.70 -1.09 -20.35
N ARG A 101 11.01 -0.56 -21.36
CA ARG A 101 9.69 -1.07 -21.78
C ARG A 101 9.77 -2.48 -22.31
N ILE A 102 10.78 -2.79 -23.14
CA ILE A 102 11.00 -4.12 -23.72
C ILE A 102 11.30 -5.16 -22.62
N LEU A 103 12.12 -4.79 -21.64
CA LEU A 103 12.61 -5.71 -20.60
C LEU A 103 11.80 -5.65 -19.29
N ASN A 104 10.70 -4.88 -19.27
CA ASN A 104 9.88 -4.63 -18.08
C ASN A 104 10.69 -4.14 -16.85
N ILE A 105 11.63 -3.23 -17.08
CA ILE A 105 12.46 -2.59 -16.04
C ILE A 105 11.94 -1.16 -15.81
N PRO A 106 11.70 -0.72 -14.56
CA PRO A 106 11.34 0.66 -14.27
C PRO A 106 12.29 1.65 -14.92
N ARG A 107 11.77 2.74 -15.48
CA ARG A 107 12.52 3.66 -16.34
C ARG A 107 12.30 5.12 -15.97
N CYS A 108 13.40 5.87 -15.93
CA CYS A 108 13.40 7.29 -15.59
C CYS A 108 14.13 8.13 -16.65
N ILE A 109 13.50 9.20 -17.10
CA ILE A 109 14.10 10.19 -18.00
C ILE A 109 14.49 11.43 -17.20
N ASN A 110 15.75 11.84 -17.27
CA ASN A 110 16.24 13.07 -16.66
C ASN A 110 16.44 14.14 -17.75
N VAL A 111 15.54 15.13 -17.80
CA VAL A 111 15.60 16.26 -18.72
C VAL A 111 16.44 17.37 -18.09
N ILE A 112 17.64 17.56 -18.63
CA ILE A 112 18.66 18.49 -18.10
C ILE A 112 18.88 19.74 -18.97
N GLY A 113 18.35 19.78 -20.19
CA GLY A 113 18.62 20.83 -21.17
C GLY A 113 17.55 21.93 -21.26
N GLY A 114 16.65 22.01 -20.28
CA GLY A 114 15.48 22.88 -20.34
C GLY A 114 14.50 22.53 -21.46
N VAL A 115 13.63 23.48 -21.81
CA VAL A 115 12.64 23.36 -22.90
C VAL A 115 13.30 23.03 -24.26
N LEU A 116 14.43 23.65 -24.60
CA LEU A 116 15.16 23.36 -25.85
C LEU A 116 15.69 21.92 -25.92
N GLY A 117 15.84 21.24 -24.78
CA GLY A 117 16.21 19.82 -24.75
C GLY A 117 15.13 18.88 -25.30
N VAL A 118 13.89 19.36 -25.45
CA VAL A 118 12.71 18.57 -25.81
C VAL A 118 11.99 19.13 -27.04
N GLU A 119 11.89 20.45 -27.17
CA GLU A 119 11.18 21.13 -28.25
C GLU A 119 11.70 20.68 -29.64
N GLY A 120 10.80 20.41 -30.59
CA GLY A 120 11.13 19.92 -31.92
C GLY A 120 11.86 18.57 -31.90
N GLY A 121 11.66 17.75 -30.86
CA GLY A 121 12.38 16.49 -30.66
C GLY A 121 13.82 16.65 -30.14
N GLY A 122 14.15 17.81 -29.57
CA GLY A 122 15.51 18.17 -29.15
C GLY A 122 16.40 18.60 -30.32
N PHE A 123 15.80 18.95 -31.46
CA PHE A 123 16.48 19.46 -32.66
C PHE A 123 17.33 20.71 -32.39
N THR A 124 16.86 21.58 -31.50
CA THR A 124 17.52 22.85 -31.14
C THR A 124 18.69 22.67 -30.15
N CYS A 125 18.95 21.46 -29.66
CA CYS A 125 20.04 21.18 -28.74
C CYS A 125 21.36 20.91 -29.50
N GLY A 126 22.38 21.74 -29.28
CA GLY A 126 23.70 21.66 -29.93
C GLY A 126 24.47 20.33 -29.74
N ASN A 127 24.00 19.44 -28.86
CA ASN A 127 24.60 18.13 -28.58
C ASN A 127 23.94 16.95 -29.32
N ASN A 128 22.87 17.17 -30.11
CA ASN A 128 22.16 16.09 -30.81
C ASN A 128 22.76 15.78 -32.19
N VAL A 129 23.64 14.78 -32.24
CA VAL A 129 24.38 14.39 -33.46
C VAL A 129 23.48 13.87 -34.58
N LEU A 130 22.39 13.15 -34.26
CA LEU A 130 21.46 12.63 -35.26
C LEU A 130 20.60 13.71 -35.90
N LEU A 131 20.16 14.70 -35.12
CA LEU A 131 19.17 15.69 -35.55
C LEU A 131 19.79 16.97 -36.11
N LYS A 132 21.11 17.20 -35.92
CA LYS A 132 21.84 18.31 -36.55
C LYS A 132 21.73 18.33 -38.09
N LYS A 133 21.38 17.21 -38.74
CA LYS A 133 21.18 17.11 -40.19
C LYS A 133 19.77 17.50 -40.67
N LEU A 134 18.80 17.61 -39.77
CA LEU A 134 17.45 18.07 -40.15
C LEU A 134 17.50 19.59 -40.42
N ARG A 135 16.77 20.07 -41.43
CA ARG A 135 16.80 21.50 -41.81
C ARG A 135 15.77 22.36 -41.04
N LYS A 136 14.79 21.75 -40.35
CA LYS A 136 13.69 22.43 -39.62
C LYS A 136 13.18 21.58 -38.43
N LYS A 137 12.47 22.22 -37.49
CA LYS A 137 11.72 21.56 -36.40
C LYS A 137 10.67 20.59 -36.99
N ASP A 138 10.53 19.40 -36.40
CA ASP A 138 9.54 18.40 -36.81
C ASP A 138 8.56 18.10 -35.66
N SER A 139 7.32 18.54 -35.83
CA SER A 139 6.26 18.39 -34.82
C SER A 139 5.72 16.96 -34.72
N PHE A 140 5.89 16.15 -35.77
CA PHE A 140 5.48 14.75 -35.77
C PHE A 140 6.49 13.89 -35.00
N LEU A 141 7.79 14.11 -35.23
CA LEU A 141 8.86 13.47 -34.46
C LEU A 141 8.77 13.82 -32.96
N GLU A 142 8.53 15.10 -32.63
CA GLU A 142 8.30 15.54 -31.25
C GLU A 142 7.16 14.76 -30.57
N LYS A 143 6.00 14.64 -31.24
CA LYS A 143 4.85 13.87 -30.74
C LYS A 143 5.18 12.41 -30.49
N ILE A 144 5.93 11.76 -31.38
CA ILE A 144 6.35 10.36 -31.21
C ILE A 144 7.25 10.22 -29.99
N LEU A 145 8.28 11.07 -29.86
CA LEU A 145 9.23 11.01 -28.76
C LEU A 145 8.55 11.29 -27.40
N LEU A 146 7.61 12.23 -27.35
CA LEU A 146 6.80 12.49 -26.16
C LEU A 146 5.91 11.30 -25.79
N ARG A 147 5.33 10.60 -26.79
CA ARG A 147 4.56 9.37 -26.54
C ARG A 147 5.43 8.26 -25.97
N ILE A 148 6.67 8.12 -26.43
CA ILE A 148 7.65 7.19 -25.86
C ILE A 148 8.01 7.63 -24.44
N ALA A 149 8.30 8.91 -24.22
CA ALA A 149 8.62 9.45 -22.90
C ALA A 149 7.49 9.20 -21.88
N ASN A 150 6.22 9.31 -22.29
CA ASN A 150 5.07 9.04 -21.43
C ASN A 150 4.95 7.57 -20.96
N THR A 151 5.69 6.65 -21.60
CA THR A 151 5.82 5.26 -21.12
C THR A 151 6.74 5.10 -19.92
N SER A 152 7.44 6.17 -19.53
CA SER A 152 8.32 6.16 -18.36
C SER A 152 7.54 6.18 -17.07
N ASP A 153 8.13 5.61 -16.02
CA ASP A 153 7.55 5.59 -14.68
C ASP A 153 7.70 6.99 -14.04
N PHE A 154 8.85 7.63 -14.26
CA PHE A 154 9.14 8.98 -13.76
C PHE A 154 9.95 9.79 -14.78
N ILE A 155 9.74 11.10 -14.76
CA ILE A 155 10.49 12.07 -15.55
C ILE A 155 10.97 13.14 -14.59
N THR A 156 12.28 13.34 -14.49
CA THR A 156 12.83 14.45 -13.71
C THR A 156 13.19 15.60 -14.64
N VAL A 157 12.94 16.83 -14.17
CA VAL A 157 13.30 18.05 -14.87
C VAL A 157 14.14 18.96 -13.96
N THR A 158 14.89 19.87 -14.53
CA THR A 158 15.72 20.82 -13.78
C THR A 158 14.93 21.94 -13.12
N GLY A 159 13.77 22.28 -13.66
CA GLY A 159 12.96 23.41 -13.17
C GLY A 159 11.51 23.43 -13.65
N SER A 160 10.78 24.43 -13.16
CA SER A 160 9.33 24.60 -13.31
C SER A 160 8.90 24.85 -14.76
N ASN A 161 9.64 25.69 -15.49
CA ASN A 161 9.35 25.98 -16.90
C ASN A 161 9.40 24.74 -17.78
N THR A 162 10.41 23.90 -17.57
CA THR A 162 10.52 22.63 -18.30
C THR A 162 9.37 21.67 -17.95
N ARG A 163 8.97 21.59 -16.67
CA ARG A 163 7.80 20.80 -16.25
C ARG A 163 6.53 21.27 -16.96
N ASP A 164 6.27 22.57 -16.90
CA ASP A 164 5.01 23.15 -17.39
C ASP A 164 4.92 23.03 -18.92
N PHE A 165 6.05 23.15 -19.62
CA PHE A 165 6.16 22.80 -21.02
C PHE A 165 5.77 21.34 -21.30
N LEU A 166 6.34 20.36 -20.58
CA LEU A 166 6.01 18.95 -20.78
C LEU A 166 4.53 18.64 -20.50
N ILE A 167 3.94 19.26 -19.47
CA ILE A 167 2.52 19.12 -19.15
C ILE A 167 1.65 19.67 -20.29
N SER A 168 1.98 20.86 -20.80
CA SER A 168 1.26 21.45 -21.95
C SER A 168 1.33 20.59 -23.22
N LYS A 169 2.32 19.70 -23.30
CA LYS A 169 2.50 18.73 -24.39
C LYS A 169 1.84 17.37 -24.14
N GLY A 170 1.07 17.23 -23.04
CA GLY A 170 0.24 16.06 -22.74
C GLY A 170 0.94 14.96 -21.93
N LEU A 171 2.06 15.27 -21.28
CA LEU A 171 2.65 14.35 -20.29
C LEU A 171 1.91 14.46 -18.96
N ASP A 172 1.79 13.31 -18.28
CA ASP A 172 1.15 13.21 -16.98
C ASP A 172 1.94 13.97 -15.91
N LYS A 173 1.29 14.96 -15.28
CA LYS A 173 1.87 15.80 -14.22
C LYS A 173 2.39 14.97 -13.05
N GLU A 174 1.71 13.88 -12.70
CA GLU A 174 2.06 13.05 -11.53
C GLU A 174 3.37 12.27 -11.75
N LYS A 175 3.85 12.18 -13.00
CA LYS A 175 5.12 11.53 -13.33
C LYS A 175 6.30 12.49 -13.35
N ILE A 176 6.07 13.80 -13.27
CA ILE A 176 7.11 14.82 -13.47
C ILE A 176 7.55 15.41 -12.14
N GLU A 177 8.83 15.24 -11.81
CA GLU A 177 9.43 15.72 -10.57
C GLU A 177 10.53 16.76 -10.83
N ILE A 178 10.54 17.85 -10.07
CA ILE A 178 11.59 18.88 -10.18
C ILE A 178 12.79 18.45 -9.33
N LEU A 179 13.86 18.06 -10.02
CA LEU A 179 15.13 17.63 -9.45
C LEU A 179 16.28 18.46 -10.05
N SER A 180 16.54 19.57 -9.39
CA SER A 180 17.63 20.49 -9.70
C SER A 180 19.02 19.84 -9.56
N SER A 181 20.04 20.51 -10.08
CA SER A 181 21.44 20.11 -9.85
C SER A 181 21.83 20.45 -8.40
N THR A 182 22.65 19.60 -7.78
CA THR A 182 23.08 19.82 -6.39
C THR A 182 24.41 20.54 -6.33
N ILE A 183 24.55 21.46 -5.37
CA ILE A 183 25.81 22.10 -5.00
C ILE A 183 26.44 21.39 -3.82
N ASP A 184 27.74 21.13 -3.93
CA ASP A 184 28.56 20.68 -2.81
C ASP A 184 28.92 21.89 -1.94
N THR A 185 28.10 22.15 -0.92
CA THR A 185 28.28 23.27 0.00
C THR A 185 29.51 23.14 0.91
N LYS A 186 30.24 22.01 0.86
CA LYS A 186 31.56 21.89 1.50
C LYS A 186 32.67 22.47 0.62
N ARG A 187 32.48 22.47 -0.71
CA ARG A 187 33.41 23.05 -1.67
C ARG A 187 33.06 24.50 -2.00
N PHE A 188 31.78 24.76 -2.28
CA PHE A 188 31.28 26.09 -2.61
C PHE A 188 30.60 26.69 -1.39
N PHE A 189 31.33 27.54 -0.69
CA PHE A 189 30.83 28.31 0.44
C PHE A 189 31.46 29.71 0.41
N PRO A 190 30.86 30.70 1.09
CA PRO A 190 31.44 32.03 1.19
C PRO A 190 32.71 31.96 2.05
N ALA A 191 33.87 32.13 1.43
CA ALA A 191 35.15 32.22 2.10
C ALA A 191 35.46 33.68 2.46
N ASN A 192 36.24 33.90 3.53
CA ASN A 192 36.72 35.23 3.89
C ASN A 192 37.91 35.63 3.00
N SER A 193 37.63 35.93 1.73
CA SER A 193 38.62 36.36 0.74
C SER A 193 38.35 37.78 0.26
N LYS A 194 39.43 38.50 -0.07
CA LYS A 194 39.33 39.83 -0.71
C LYS A 194 38.59 39.70 -2.05
N ARG A 195 37.51 40.46 -2.24
CA ARG A 195 36.76 40.54 -3.50
C ARG A 195 37.55 41.39 -4.50
N ILE A 196 38.24 40.73 -5.43
CA ILE A 196 39.12 41.32 -6.46
C ILE A 196 38.34 41.75 -7.70
N TYR A 197 37.35 40.95 -8.10
CA TYR A 197 36.57 41.17 -9.32
C TYR A 197 35.17 41.71 -8.97
N ASP A 198 34.71 42.67 -9.74
CA ASP A 198 33.32 43.14 -9.64
C ASP A 198 32.38 42.18 -10.38
N LEU A 199 32.82 41.66 -11.53
CA LEU A 199 32.03 40.78 -12.39
C LEU A 199 32.77 39.47 -12.71
N ILE A 200 32.05 38.36 -12.65
CA ILE A 200 32.51 37.05 -13.12
C ILE A 200 31.48 36.39 -14.01
N THR A 201 31.94 35.67 -15.03
CA THR A 201 31.12 34.69 -15.74
C THR A 201 31.89 33.39 -15.91
N ILE A 202 31.16 32.28 -15.85
CA ILE A 202 31.72 30.93 -16.01
C ILE A 202 30.82 30.17 -16.97
N ALA A 203 31.32 29.94 -18.18
CA ALA A 203 30.54 29.33 -19.26
C ALA A 203 31.45 28.71 -20.33
N GLU A 204 30.88 27.78 -21.09
CA GLU A 204 31.46 27.37 -22.38
C GLU A 204 31.32 28.52 -23.39
N LEU A 205 32.38 28.85 -24.13
CA LEU A 205 32.41 30.01 -25.03
C LEU A 205 31.74 29.68 -26.37
N ILE A 206 30.42 29.57 -26.35
CA ILE A 206 29.53 29.26 -27.49
C ILE A 206 28.45 30.35 -27.64
N PRO A 207 27.83 30.50 -28.84
CA PRO A 207 26.90 31.61 -29.12
C PRO A 207 25.75 31.75 -28.12
N SER A 208 25.17 30.64 -27.65
CA SER A 208 24.00 30.68 -26.76
C SER A 208 24.30 31.24 -25.35
N LYS A 209 25.57 31.29 -24.94
CA LYS A 209 25.97 31.82 -23.61
C LYS A 209 26.08 33.34 -23.57
N GLY A 210 26.02 34.02 -24.72
CA GLY A 210 25.93 35.48 -24.80
C GLY A 210 27.17 36.22 -24.27
N ILE A 211 28.36 35.64 -24.37
CA ILE A 211 29.58 36.26 -23.83
C ILE A 211 29.97 37.54 -24.61
N ASP A 212 29.52 37.68 -25.84
CA ASP A 212 29.61 38.95 -26.59
C ASP A 212 28.74 40.05 -25.94
N VAL A 213 27.55 39.70 -25.46
CA VAL A 213 26.66 40.59 -24.70
C VAL A 213 27.29 40.96 -23.36
N PHE A 214 27.93 40.01 -22.67
CA PHE A 214 28.72 40.28 -21.47
C PHE A 214 29.77 41.39 -21.73
N LEU A 215 30.55 41.28 -22.81
CA LEU A 215 31.55 42.29 -23.17
C LEU A 215 30.91 43.65 -23.52
N LYS A 216 29.76 43.67 -24.20
CA LYS A 216 29.01 44.90 -24.50
C LYS A 216 28.49 45.58 -23.22
N ILE A 217 28.03 44.82 -22.23
CA ILE A 217 27.60 45.33 -20.91
C ILE A 217 28.79 45.97 -20.18
N VAL A 218 29.95 45.29 -20.15
CA VAL A 218 31.20 45.84 -19.56
C VAL A 218 31.62 47.12 -20.27
N SER A 219 31.55 47.15 -21.61
CA SER A 219 31.83 48.37 -22.40
C SER A 219 30.88 49.51 -22.08
N ARG A 220 29.57 49.23 -21.88
CA ARG A 220 28.59 50.23 -21.46
C ARG A 220 28.90 50.80 -20.07
N LEU A 221 29.25 49.95 -19.10
CA LEU A 221 29.68 50.39 -17.77
C LEU A 221 30.94 51.27 -17.82
N LYS A 222 31.92 50.92 -18.67
CA LYS A 222 33.13 51.73 -18.91
C LYS A 222 32.76 53.11 -19.47
N LYS A 223 31.90 53.18 -20.49
CA LYS A 223 31.42 54.45 -21.09
C LYS A 223 30.73 55.35 -20.07
N ASN A 224 30.04 54.75 -19.09
CA ASN A 224 29.41 55.46 -17.96
C ASN A 224 30.41 55.82 -16.83
N LYS A 225 31.72 55.81 -17.11
CA LYS A 225 32.83 56.12 -16.20
C LYS A 225 32.87 55.26 -14.93
N PHE A 226 32.35 54.03 -14.98
CA PHE A 226 32.41 53.10 -13.85
C PHE A 226 33.75 52.34 -13.86
N LYS A 227 34.49 52.35 -12.75
CA LYS A 227 35.69 51.51 -12.58
C LYS A 227 35.25 50.09 -12.24
N ILE A 228 35.55 49.14 -13.10
CA ILE A 228 35.20 47.73 -12.93
C ILE A 228 36.38 46.82 -13.27
N LYS A 229 36.44 45.66 -12.61
CA LYS A 229 37.32 44.55 -12.99
C LYS A 229 36.49 43.28 -13.22
N ALA A 230 36.67 42.65 -14.38
CA ALA A 230 35.88 41.49 -14.79
C ALA A 230 36.76 40.27 -15.12
N VAL A 231 36.23 39.07 -14.92
CA VAL A 231 36.91 37.81 -15.28
C VAL A 231 35.97 36.83 -15.97
N ILE A 232 36.47 36.18 -17.02
CA ILE A 232 35.77 35.14 -17.79
C ILE A 232 36.53 33.83 -17.60
N LEU A 233 35.86 32.82 -17.04
CA LEU A 233 36.38 31.46 -16.89
C LEU A 233 35.65 30.52 -17.87
N GLY A 234 36.44 29.69 -18.55
CA GLY A 234 35.95 28.74 -19.55
C GLY A 234 36.72 28.82 -20.86
N ASP A 235 36.34 27.92 -21.78
CA ASP A 235 36.90 27.84 -23.13
C ASP A 235 35.78 27.45 -24.11
N GLY A 236 36.05 27.56 -25.41
CA GLY A 236 35.08 27.22 -26.45
C GLY A 236 35.43 27.78 -27.82
N GLU A 237 34.62 27.42 -28.82
CA GLU A 237 34.86 27.77 -30.23
C GLU A 237 34.94 29.29 -30.48
N LEU A 238 34.26 30.10 -29.66
CA LEU A 238 34.26 31.56 -29.81
C LEU A 238 35.41 32.27 -29.09
N ARG A 239 36.35 31.56 -28.45
CA ARG A 239 37.39 32.21 -27.62
C ARG A 239 38.14 33.33 -28.36
N ARG A 240 38.71 33.01 -29.53
CA ARG A 240 39.47 33.98 -30.34
C ARG A 240 38.61 35.18 -30.74
N TYR A 241 37.37 34.93 -31.17
CA TYR A 241 36.42 35.97 -31.53
C TYR A 241 36.09 36.91 -30.36
N LEU A 242 35.92 36.36 -29.16
CA LEU A 242 35.60 37.14 -27.95
C LEU A 242 36.80 37.95 -27.45
N GLU A 243 38.00 37.39 -27.53
CA GLU A 243 39.25 38.11 -27.24
C GLU A 243 39.40 39.30 -28.22
N ASP A 244 39.22 39.08 -29.53
CA ASP A 244 39.24 40.15 -30.54
C ASP A 244 38.18 41.24 -30.32
N LEU A 245 36.96 40.83 -29.93
CA LEU A 245 35.88 41.76 -29.60
C LEU A 245 36.23 42.60 -28.35
N SER A 246 36.86 41.98 -27.35
CA SER A 246 37.36 42.68 -26.15
C SER A 246 38.36 43.77 -26.52
N ARG A 247 39.29 43.48 -27.44
CA ARG A 247 40.27 44.47 -27.97
C ARG A 247 39.58 45.62 -28.69
N LYS A 248 38.65 45.32 -29.59
CA LYS A 248 37.87 46.33 -30.34
C LYS A 248 37.05 47.24 -29.42
N LEU A 249 36.58 46.73 -28.28
CA LEU A 249 35.84 47.50 -27.28
C LEU A 249 36.75 48.23 -26.27
N GLY A 250 38.07 48.07 -26.39
CA GLY A 250 39.08 48.65 -25.49
C GLY A 250 39.00 48.11 -24.06
N LEU A 251 38.78 46.80 -23.89
CA LEU A 251 38.53 46.16 -22.59
C LEU A 251 39.71 45.31 -22.08
N GLU A 252 40.86 45.33 -22.76
CA GLU A 252 42.02 44.45 -22.46
C GLU A 252 42.54 44.58 -21.03
N GLU A 253 42.51 45.77 -20.45
CA GLU A 253 42.94 46.03 -19.06
C GLU A 253 41.81 45.80 -18.02
N ILE A 254 40.58 45.57 -18.48
CA ILE A 254 39.36 45.47 -17.64
C ILE A 254 38.89 44.02 -17.53
N VAL A 255 38.94 43.25 -18.62
CA VAL A 255 38.41 41.88 -18.72
C VAL A 255 39.54 40.88 -18.83
N GLN A 256 39.68 40.04 -17.81
CA GLN A 256 40.64 38.93 -17.81
C GLN A 256 40.00 37.66 -18.35
N PHE A 257 40.58 37.09 -19.42
CA PHE A 257 40.26 35.75 -19.90
C PHE A 257 41.15 34.73 -19.16
N ALA A 258 40.59 34.07 -18.14
CA ALA A 258 41.35 33.14 -17.29
C ALA A 258 41.49 31.73 -17.89
N GLY A 259 40.69 31.40 -18.91
CA GLY A 259 40.66 30.06 -19.49
C GLY A 259 39.99 29.03 -18.58
N PHE A 260 40.26 27.74 -18.81
CA PHE A 260 39.76 26.65 -17.99
C PHE A 260 40.62 26.48 -16.72
N ASP A 261 40.02 26.65 -15.54
CA ASP A 261 40.65 26.37 -14.24
C ASP A 261 39.75 25.41 -13.44
N SER A 262 40.37 24.45 -12.75
CA SER A 262 39.68 23.49 -11.88
C SER A 262 39.31 24.08 -10.52
N ASN A 263 40.00 25.12 -10.04
CA ASN A 263 39.76 25.81 -8.77
C ASN A 263 38.85 27.02 -8.96
N VAL A 264 37.62 26.74 -9.36
CA VAL A 264 36.60 27.72 -9.69
C VAL A 264 36.16 28.53 -8.46
N GLU A 265 36.08 27.88 -7.30
CA GLU A 265 35.65 28.46 -6.02
C GLU A 265 36.52 29.66 -5.61
N ARG A 266 37.82 29.68 -5.96
CA ARG A 266 38.71 30.81 -5.74
C ARG A 266 38.22 32.07 -6.47
N TYR A 267 37.85 31.93 -7.75
CA TYR A 267 37.41 33.05 -8.56
C TYR A 267 36.02 33.52 -8.16
N LEU A 268 35.12 32.60 -7.82
CA LEU A 268 33.79 32.92 -7.32
C LEU A 268 33.85 33.69 -5.99
N ASN A 269 34.66 33.22 -5.04
CA ASN A 269 34.88 33.90 -3.75
C ASN A 269 35.61 35.25 -3.89
N ALA A 270 36.39 35.42 -4.95
CA ALA A 270 37.02 36.70 -5.29
C ALA A 270 36.09 37.67 -6.05
N SER A 271 34.86 37.28 -6.40
CA SER A 271 33.97 38.06 -7.26
C SER A 271 32.72 38.56 -6.54
N LYS A 272 32.22 39.75 -6.90
CA LYS A 272 31.00 40.33 -6.28
C LYS A 272 29.70 39.89 -6.96
N ILE A 273 29.68 39.94 -8.29
CA ILE A 273 28.47 39.68 -9.11
C ILE A 273 28.79 38.62 -10.16
N PHE A 274 27.91 37.63 -10.29
CA PHE A 274 27.93 36.66 -11.38
C PHE A 274 27.01 37.14 -12.50
N LEU A 275 27.54 37.33 -13.71
CA LEU A 275 26.81 37.85 -14.86
C LEU A 275 26.68 36.79 -15.95
N LEU A 276 25.44 36.48 -16.36
CA LEU A 276 25.16 35.52 -17.44
C LEU A 276 24.01 36.01 -18.34
N PRO A 277 24.30 36.77 -19.40
CA PRO A 277 23.31 37.27 -20.36
C PRO A 277 23.02 36.21 -21.45
N THR A 278 22.57 35.02 -21.02
CA THR A 278 22.38 33.87 -21.91
C THR A 278 21.06 33.92 -22.68
N GLN A 279 21.08 33.39 -23.90
CA GLN A 279 19.90 33.36 -24.78
C GLN A 279 18.91 32.25 -24.41
N ASN A 280 19.41 31.16 -23.81
CA ASN A 280 18.62 30.08 -23.24
C ASN A 280 19.49 29.27 -22.27
N GLU A 281 18.89 28.80 -21.18
CA GLU A 281 19.57 27.98 -20.17
C GLU A 281 18.58 27.01 -19.54
N GLY A 282 19.07 25.87 -19.04
CA GLY A 282 18.32 25.14 -18.01
C GLY A 282 18.46 25.85 -16.67
N LEU A 283 18.72 25.08 -15.62
CA LEU A 283 19.21 25.63 -14.37
C LEU A 283 20.75 25.64 -14.38
N SER A 284 21.36 26.83 -14.43
CA SER A 284 22.82 26.98 -14.54
C SER A 284 23.56 26.52 -13.29
N LEU A 285 24.42 25.50 -13.43
CA LEU A 285 25.27 25.02 -12.34
C LEU A 285 26.26 26.08 -11.86
N SER A 286 26.90 26.81 -12.78
CA SER A 286 27.87 27.85 -12.42
C SER A 286 27.22 29.03 -11.71
N MET A 287 25.96 29.35 -12.04
CA MET A 287 25.18 30.35 -11.29
C MET A 287 24.92 29.88 -9.86
N LEU A 288 24.48 28.63 -9.67
CA LEU A 288 24.24 28.06 -8.34
C LEU A 288 25.54 27.98 -7.51
N GLU A 289 26.67 27.61 -8.11
CA GLU A 289 28.00 27.64 -7.49
C GLU A 289 28.36 29.08 -7.08
N ALA A 290 28.10 30.07 -7.93
CA ALA A 290 28.36 31.47 -7.64
C ALA A 290 27.53 32.00 -6.46
N MET A 291 26.23 31.67 -6.45
CA MET A 291 25.33 31.98 -5.34
C MET A 291 25.82 31.36 -4.02
N ALA A 292 26.33 30.12 -4.06
CA ALA A 292 26.86 29.43 -2.89
C ALA A 292 28.12 30.11 -2.32
N CYS A 293 28.92 30.76 -3.16
CA CYS A 293 30.09 31.56 -2.78
C CYS A 293 29.75 33.04 -2.45
N GLY A 294 28.47 33.41 -2.49
CA GLY A 294 27.99 34.77 -2.23
C GLY A 294 28.19 35.76 -3.39
N ALA A 295 28.48 35.29 -4.60
CA ALA A 295 28.45 36.15 -5.78
C ALA A 295 26.99 36.32 -6.24
N VAL A 296 26.53 37.58 -6.32
CA VAL A 296 25.13 37.89 -6.62
C VAL A 296 24.82 37.66 -8.10
N PRO A 297 23.85 36.80 -8.46
CA PRO A 297 23.50 36.54 -9.85
C PRO A 297 22.74 37.71 -10.48
N VAL A 298 23.23 38.18 -11.63
CA VAL A 298 22.56 39.08 -12.55
C VAL A 298 22.47 38.37 -13.89
N VAL A 299 21.31 37.83 -14.22
CA VAL A 299 21.16 36.86 -15.32
C VAL A 299 19.94 37.16 -16.19
N SER A 300 19.90 36.59 -17.39
CA SER A 300 18.75 36.71 -18.27
C SER A 300 17.52 35.99 -17.71
N LYS A 301 16.33 36.55 -17.94
CA LYS A 301 15.04 35.92 -17.62
C LYS A 301 14.69 34.87 -18.68
N VAL A 302 15.40 33.75 -18.67
CA VAL A 302 15.24 32.64 -19.61
C VAL A 302 15.28 31.29 -18.89
N GLY A 303 14.55 30.32 -19.42
CA GLY A 303 14.63 28.93 -18.98
C GLY A 303 14.34 28.74 -17.50
N ASP A 304 15.08 27.86 -16.81
CA ASP A 304 14.81 27.53 -15.40
C ASP A 304 15.56 28.47 -14.41
N LEU A 305 16.14 29.59 -14.85
CA LEU A 305 16.96 30.46 -13.99
C LEU A 305 16.16 31.16 -12.87
N GLU A 306 14.89 31.45 -13.14
CA GLU A 306 13.98 32.10 -12.18
C GLU A 306 13.57 31.20 -11.00
N ASP A 307 13.81 29.88 -11.09
CA ASP A 307 13.60 28.96 -9.97
C ASP A 307 14.60 29.18 -8.82
N ALA A 308 15.79 29.69 -9.14
CA ALA A 308 16.83 30.01 -8.15
C ALA A 308 16.93 31.53 -7.88
N VAL A 309 16.70 32.37 -8.88
CA VAL A 309 16.86 33.82 -8.77
C VAL A 309 15.52 34.51 -8.58
N LYS A 310 15.28 35.03 -7.37
CA LYS A 310 14.16 35.91 -7.04
C LYS A 310 14.59 37.36 -7.31
N ASN A 311 14.05 37.94 -8.38
CA ASN A 311 14.38 39.30 -8.81
C ASN A 311 14.17 40.31 -7.68
N GLY A 312 15.21 41.06 -7.34
CA GLY A 312 15.15 42.06 -6.28
C GLY A 312 15.37 41.53 -4.85
N VAL A 313 15.64 40.24 -4.69
CA VAL A 313 15.79 39.59 -3.36
C VAL A 313 17.16 38.95 -3.20
N ASN A 314 17.53 38.05 -4.12
CA ASN A 314 18.80 37.32 -4.09
C ASN A 314 19.61 37.49 -5.40
N GLY A 315 19.14 38.35 -6.30
CA GLY A 315 19.72 38.60 -7.61
C GLY A 315 18.84 39.47 -8.49
N ARG A 316 19.19 39.57 -9.78
CA ARG A 316 18.44 40.35 -10.78
C ARG A 316 18.17 39.52 -12.04
N LEU A 317 16.95 39.60 -12.53
CA LEU A 317 16.49 39.00 -13.78
C LEU A 317 16.18 40.09 -14.80
N LEU A 318 16.81 40.04 -15.97
CA LEU A 318 16.68 41.05 -17.02
C LEU A 318 16.36 40.39 -18.36
N ASP A 319 15.74 41.13 -19.27
CA ASP A 319 15.52 40.64 -20.63
C ASP A 319 16.86 40.46 -21.36
N LYS A 320 16.99 39.35 -22.10
CA LYS A 320 18.28 38.90 -22.67
C LYS A 320 18.94 39.88 -23.65
N ASP A 321 18.18 40.81 -24.21
CA ASP A 321 18.65 41.80 -25.17
C ASP A 321 18.80 43.21 -24.53
N ASP A 322 18.48 43.37 -23.24
CA ASP A 322 18.48 44.64 -22.52
C ASP A 322 19.84 44.97 -21.88
N ILE A 323 20.81 45.32 -22.73
CA ILE A 323 22.18 45.69 -22.31
C ILE A 323 22.15 46.85 -21.29
N ASP A 324 21.25 47.81 -21.46
CA ASP A 324 21.15 48.98 -20.59
C ASP A 324 20.55 48.65 -19.23
N GLY A 325 19.54 47.79 -19.16
CA GLY A 325 19.00 47.25 -17.92
C GLY A 325 20.04 46.42 -17.15
N PHE A 326 20.82 45.58 -17.84
CA PHE A 326 21.94 44.87 -17.22
C PHE A 326 22.99 45.83 -16.63
N ALA A 327 23.43 46.83 -17.39
CA ALA A 327 24.39 47.82 -16.91
C ALA A 327 23.85 48.65 -15.72
N SER A 328 22.58 49.07 -15.78
CA SER A 328 21.91 49.79 -14.70
C SER A 328 21.82 48.95 -13.43
N ALA A 329 21.40 47.68 -13.54
CA ALA A 329 21.31 46.77 -12.40
C ALA A 329 22.68 46.52 -11.72
N ILE A 330 23.73 46.30 -12.52
CA ILE A 330 25.09 46.09 -12.01
C ILE A 330 25.60 47.36 -11.32
N SER A 331 25.48 48.53 -11.96
CA SER A 331 25.96 49.79 -11.37
C SER A 331 25.20 50.15 -10.09
N GLY A 332 23.89 49.89 -10.03
CA GLY A 332 23.08 50.07 -8.82
C GLY A 332 23.52 49.18 -7.66
N LEU A 333 23.77 47.89 -7.92
CA LEU A 333 24.28 46.96 -6.91
C LEU A 333 25.67 47.34 -6.40
N LEU A 334 26.58 47.75 -7.29
CA LEU A 334 27.94 48.15 -6.91
C LEU A 334 27.97 49.49 -6.15
N ARG A 335 27.00 50.40 -6.38
CA ARG A 335 26.82 51.66 -5.63
C ARG A 335 26.12 51.47 -4.28
N ALA A 336 25.46 50.34 -4.05
CA ALA A 336 24.72 50.05 -2.82
C ALA A 336 25.30 48.81 -2.08
N PRO A 337 26.46 48.93 -1.39
CA PRO A 337 27.13 47.79 -0.75
C PRO A 337 26.25 47.02 0.25
N LYS A 338 25.36 47.71 0.97
CA LYS A 338 24.42 47.08 1.91
C LYS A 338 23.42 46.17 1.18
N THR A 339 22.86 46.65 0.06
CA THR A 339 21.93 45.87 -0.77
C THR A 339 22.63 44.68 -1.42
N LEU A 340 23.86 44.88 -1.93
CA LEU A 340 24.67 43.79 -2.49
C LEU A 340 24.98 42.71 -1.44
N ALA A 341 25.34 43.11 -0.20
CA ALA A 341 25.58 42.17 0.90
C ALA A 341 24.31 41.40 1.30
N LEU A 342 23.15 42.07 1.31
CA LEU A 342 21.86 41.42 1.56
C LEU A 342 21.54 40.38 0.48
N TYR A 343 21.69 40.73 -0.80
CA TYR A 343 21.45 39.81 -1.91
C TYR A 343 22.41 38.62 -1.87
N SER A 344 23.68 38.86 -1.55
CA SER A 344 24.68 37.81 -1.35
C SER A 344 24.24 36.84 -0.25
N LYS A 345 23.80 37.34 0.89
CA LYS A 345 23.31 36.50 2.00
C LYS A 345 22.11 35.67 1.58
N SER A 346 21.10 36.31 0.97
CA SER A 346 19.89 35.64 0.47
C SER A 346 20.20 34.58 -0.61
N ALA A 347 21.19 34.82 -1.45
CA ALA A 347 21.64 33.86 -2.48
C ALA A 347 22.24 32.60 -1.84
N VAL A 348 23.10 32.77 -0.83
CA VAL A 348 23.69 31.65 -0.08
C VAL A 348 22.61 30.84 0.66
N GLU A 349 21.66 31.51 1.31
CA GLU A 349 20.53 30.86 1.99
C GLU A 349 19.68 30.05 1.02
N THR A 350 19.38 30.61 -0.16
CA THR A 350 18.63 29.91 -1.22
C THR A 350 19.29 28.59 -1.60
N ILE A 351 20.62 28.55 -1.73
CA ILE A 351 21.37 27.32 -2.05
C ILE A 351 21.32 26.31 -0.91
N ARG A 352 21.53 26.77 0.33
CA ARG A 352 21.54 25.91 1.53
C ARG A 352 20.19 25.23 1.76
N GLU A 353 19.10 25.90 1.44
CA GLU A 353 17.75 25.36 1.62
C GLU A 353 17.34 24.43 0.49
N ASN A 354 17.62 24.80 -0.77
CA ASN A 354 16.93 24.20 -1.93
C ASN A 354 17.81 23.38 -2.86
N TYR A 355 19.14 23.55 -2.82
CA TYR A 355 20.05 23.02 -3.84
C TYR A 355 21.19 22.16 -3.26
N THR A 356 21.01 21.62 -2.05
CA THR A 356 22.02 20.77 -1.38
C THR A 356 21.94 19.31 -1.82
N ILE A 357 23.05 18.58 -1.64
CA ILE A 357 23.09 17.12 -1.83
C ILE A 357 22.07 16.43 -0.93
N LYS A 358 21.93 16.87 0.33
CA LYS A 358 20.98 16.30 1.30
C LYS A 358 19.53 16.42 0.80
N GLY A 359 19.11 17.61 0.36
CA GLY A 359 17.76 17.83 -0.14
C GLY A 359 17.43 16.97 -1.37
N ALA A 360 18.36 16.84 -2.32
CA ALA A 360 18.17 15.97 -3.48
C ALA A 360 18.19 14.47 -3.14
N THR A 361 18.95 14.07 -2.12
CA THR A 361 18.99 12.69 -1.61
C THR A 361 17.62 12.28 -1.09
N GLU A 362 16.96 13.13 -0.30
CA GLU A 362 15.60 12.88 0.19
C GLU A 362 14.57 12.82 -0.95
N LYS A 363 14.68 13.68 -1.95
CA LYS A 363 13.82 13.61 -3.16
C LYS A 363 14.01 12.28 -3.89
N TRP A 364 15.24 11.83 -4.09
CA TRP A 364 15.51 10.53 -4.70
C TRP A 364 14.97 9.37 -3.87
N LYS A 365 15.11 9.42 -2.53
CA LYS A 365 14.57 8.41 -1.63
C LYS A 365 13.06 8.22 -1.83
N ARG A 366 12.32 9.31 -1.92
CA ARG A 366 10.86 9.31 -2.21
C ARG A 366 10.54 8.73 -3.60
N ILE A 367 11.31 9.10 -4.63
CA ILE A 367 11.10 8.59 -5.99
C ILE A 367 11.36 7.08 -6.04
N LEU A 368 12.45 6.60 -5.43
CA LEU A 368 12.83 5.19 -5.45
C LEU A 368 11.88 4.31 -4.61
N SER A 369 11.33 4.82 -3.50
CA SER A 369 10.31 4.08 -2.74
C SER A 369 9.07 3.80 -3.57
N ASN A 370 8.61 4.78 -4.37
CA ASN A 370 7.46 4.61 -5.26
C ASN A 370 7.72 3.57 -6.37
N ILE A 371 8.95 3.49 -6.88
CA ILE A 371 9.35 2.49 -7.89
C ILE A 371 9.33 1.06 -7.32
N ARG A 372 9.80 0.88 -6.08
CA ARG A 372 9.78 -0.43 -5.42
C ARG A 372 8.35 -0.97 -5.33
N LEU A 373 7.40 -0.09 -4.99
CA LEU A 373 5.98 -0.42 -4.90
C LEU A 373 5.37 -0.79 -6.27
N SER A 374 5.69 -0.08 -7.36
CA SER A 374 5.15 -0.42 -8.69
C SER A 374 5.66 -1.78 -9.23
N ARG A 375 6.88 -2.18 -8.85
CA ARG A 375 7.44 -3.49 -9.20
C ARG A 375 6.78 -4.64 -8.45
N GLU A 376 6.43 -4.44 -7.18
CA GLU A 376 5.61 -5.40 -6.44
C GLU A 376 4.28 -5.65 -7.14
N VAL A 377 3.62 -4.61 -7.67
CA VAL A 377 2.37 -4.75 -8.43
C VAL A 377 2.57 -5.56 -9.72
N THR A 378 3.63 -5.31 -10.49
CA THR A 378 3.88 -6.03 -11.75
C THR A 378 4.32 -7.47 -11.52
N SER A 379 5.18 -7.74 -10.55
CA SER A 379 5.50 -9.11 -10.11
C SER A 379 4.25 -9.83 -9.65
N TRP A 380 3.44 -9.15 -8.83
CA TRP A 380 2.17 -9.70 -8.34
C TRP A 380 1.25 -10.11 -9.51
N TYR A 381 1.15 -9.35 -10.60
CA TYR A 381 0.34 -9.77 -11.75
C TYR A 381 0.89 -11.04 -12.42
N PHE A 382 2.22 -11.17 -12.56
CA PHE A 382 2.83 -12.38 -13.11
C PHE A 382 2.66 -13.58 -12.18
N ASP A 383 2.91 -13.43 -10.88
CA ASP A 383 2.72 -14.46 -9.87
C ASP A 383 1.24 -14.85 -9.75
N ARG A 384 0.35 -13.86 -9.88
CA ARG A 384 -1.10 -14.08 -9.89
C ARG A 384 -1.53 -14.83 -11.15
N LEU A 385 -1.00 -14.52 -12.33
CA LEU A 385 -1.30 -15.29 -13.56
C LEU A 385 -0.77 -16.73 -13.47
N ARG A 386 0.42 -16.93 -12.90
CA ARG A 386 1.01 -18.27 -12.68
C ARG A 386 0.21 -19.14 -11.71
N SER A 387 -0.47 -18.52 -10.74
CA SER A 387 -1.32 -19.25 -9.78
C SER A 387 -2.74 -19.55 -10.29
N MET A 388 -3.10 -19.11 -11.51
CA MET A 388 -4.39 -19.41 -12.13
C MET A 388 -4.30 -20.58 -13.10
N ASN A 389 -5.32 -21.43 -13.09
CA ASN A 389 -5.52 -22.40 -14.16
C ASN A 389 -6.18 -21.74 -15.39
N VAL A 390 -6.14 -22.44 -16.54
CA VAL A 390 -6.68 -21.93 -17.82
C VAL A 390 -8.17 -21.61 -17.74
N LEU A 391 -8.95 -22.41 -17.01
CA LEU A 391 -10.39 -22.19 -16.83
C LEU A 391 -10.67 -20.90 -16.04
N GLU A 392 -9.86 -20.60 -15.03
CA GLU A 392 -9.95 -19.36 -14.27
C GLU A 392 -9.63 -18.15 -15.15
N ILE A 393 -8.59 -18.22 -15.99
CA ILE A 393 -8.24 -17.14 -16.93
C ILE A 393 -9.42 -16.88 -17.88
N GLY A 394 -9.97 -17.93 -18.50
CA GLY A 394 -11.14 -17.84 -19.37
C GLY A 394 -12.36 -17.24 -18.65
N TYR A 395 -12.61 -17.65 -17.40
CA TYR A 395 -13.68 -17.09 -16.59
C TYR A 395 -13.51 -15.59 -16.34
N ARG A 396 -12.30 -15.15 -15.98
CA ARG A 396 -12.02 -13.72 -15.72
C ARG A 396 -12.21 -12.86 -16.97
N LEU A 397 -11.82 -13.36 -18.15
CA LEU A 397 -12.08 -12.70 -19.43
C LEU A 397 -13.58 -12.60 -19.72
N MET A 398 -14.32 -13.71 -19.56
CA MET A 398 -15.78 -13.72 -19.74
C MET A 398 -16.51 -12.83 -18.75
N ARG A 399 -16.01 -12.71 -17.51
CA ARG A 399 -16.54 -11.81 -16.49
C ARG A 399 -16.43 -10.34 -16.93
N ILE A 400 -15.29 -9.92 -17.48
CA ILE A 400 -15.11 -8.57 -18.03
C ILE A 400 -16.14 -8.30 -19.13
N LEU A 401 -16.32 -9.25 -20.05
CA LEU A 401 -17.32 -9.12 -21.13
C LEU A 401 -18.75 -9.02 -20.59
N ARG A 402 -19.13 -9.87 -19.62
CA ARG A 402 -20.46 -9.82 -18.97
C ARG A 402 -20.74 -8.47 -18.33
N LEU A 403 -19.78 -7.90 -17.62
CA LEU A 403 -19.91 -6.59 -17.00
C LEU A 403 -20.07 -5.46 -18.03
N ARG A 404 -19.34 -5.52 -19.15
CA ARG A 404 -19.51 -4.55 -20.25
C ARG A 404 -20.90 -4.64 -20.88
N LEU A 405 -21.39 -5.84 -21.15
CA LEU A 405 -22.74 -6.08 -21.68
C LEU A 405 -23.83 -5.65 -20.68
N LEU A 406 -23.61 -5.86 -19.39
CA LEU A 406 -24.53 -5.42 -18.34
C LEU A 406 -24.65 -3.89 -18.31
N GLY A 407 -23.53 -3.17 -18.42
CA GLY A 407 -23.53 -1.71 -18.48
C GLY A 407 -24.30 -1.17 -19.68
N ALA A 408 -24.15 -1.79 -20.85
CA ALA A 408 -24.93 -1.44 -22.04
C ALA A 408 -26.44 -1.67 -21.83
N ARG A 409 -26.82 -2.80 -21.20
CA ARG A 409 -28.22 -3.09 -20.84
C ARG A 409 -28.81 -2.06 -19.89
N PHE A 410 -28.05 -1.61 -18.88
CA PHE A 410 -28.54 -0.64 -17.91
C PHE A 410 -28.88 0.72 -18.50
N LEU A 411 -28.15 1.14 -19.54
CA LEU A 411 -28.45 2.38 -20.28
C LEU A 411 -29.77 2.33 -21.05
N LEU A 412 -30.26 1.12 -21.37
CA LEU A 412 -31.45 0.89 -22.20
C LEU A 412 -32.71 0.50 -21.39
N LEU A 413 -32.64 0.47 -20.05
CA LEU A 413 -33.75 0.05 -19.20
C LEU A 413 -34.74 1.19 -18.93
N GLY A 414 -36.00 1.02 -19.36
CA GLY A 414 -37.13 1.92 -19.05
C GLY A 414 -37.67 1.79 -17.62
N LYS A 415 -38.56 2.71 -17.21
CA LYS A 415 -39.01 2.94 -15.82
C LYS A 415 -39.54 1.70 -15.08
N ASN A 416 -40.18 0.74 -15.76
CA ASN A 416 -40.78 -0.45 -15.12
C ASN A 416 -40.18 -1.79 -15.55
N THR A 417 -39.09 -1.76 -16.33
CA THR A 417 -38.50 -2.97 -16.95
C THR A 417 -37.82 -3.93 -15.96
N TYR A 418 -37.62 -3.49 -14.72
CA TYR A 418 -37.00 -4.26 -13.63
C TYR A 418 -38.02 -5.04 -12.77
N LEU A 419 -39.32 -4.78 -12.92
CA LEU A 419 -40.38 -5.49 -12.20
C LEU A 419 -40.86 -6.73 -12.97
N SER A 420 -41.36 -7.72 -12.24
CA SER A 420 -41.96 -8.94 -12.76
C SER A 420 -43.49 -8.82 -12.75
N PRO A 421 -44.20 -9.06 -13.87
CA PRO A 421 -45.66 -9.09 -13.89
C PRO A 421 -46.29 -10.26 -13.10
N LYS A 422 -45.48 -11.28 -12.76
CA LYS A 422 -45.93 -12.56 -12.16
C LYS A 422 -45.54 -12.71 -10.69
N ALA A 423 -45.34 -11.62 -9.96
CA ALA A 423 -44.95 -11.72 -8.54
C ALA A 423 -46.16 -12.16 -7.70
N SER A 424 -46.18 -13.42 -7.26
CA SER A 424 -47.34 -14.02 -6.58
C SER A 424 -47.09 -14.43 -5.13
N ARG A 425 -45.86 -14.28 -4.62
CA ARG A 425 -45.47 -14.78 -3.30
C ARG A 425 -45.24 -13.62 -2.34
N GLU A 426 -45.88 -13.69 -1.18
CA GLU A 426 -45.61 -12.81 -0.05
C GLU A 426 -44.27 -13.18 0.61
N ALA A 427 -43.41 -12.19 0.79
CA ALA A 427 -42.11 -12.36 1.45
C ALA A 427 -42.23 -12.06 2.95
N ARG A 428 -41.76 -12.98 3.79
CA ARG A 428 -41.71 -12.78 5.25
C ARG A 428 -40.31 -12.33 5.67
N PHE A 429 -40.25 -11.22 6.39
CA PHE A 429 -38.99 -10.66 6.88
C PHE A 429 -38.60 -11.26 8.25
N PHE A 430 -37.44 -10.86 8.79
CA PHE A 430 -36.95 -11.34 10.10
C PHE A 430 -37.95 -11.07 11.22
N VAL A 431 -38.47 -9.84 11.27
CA VAL A 431 -39.47 -9.35 12.23
C VAL A 431 -40.70 -8.82 11.53
N ASP A 432 -41.85 -8.92 12.19
CA ASP A 432 -43.10 -8.25 11.81
C ASP A 432 -43.47 -7.15 12.81
N GLU A 433 -44.61 -6.48 12.60
CA GLU A 433 -45.07 -5.38 13.47
C GLU A 433 -45.27 -5.81 14.92
N LYS A 434 -45.73 -7.05 15.17
CA LYS A 434 -45.92 -7.58 16.53
C LYS A 434 -44.59 -7.83 17.21
N ASP A 435 -43.60 -8.31 16.47
CA ASP A 435 -42.24 -8.44 16.96
C ASP A 435 -41.64 -7.05 17.30
N ILE A 436 -41.87 -6.04 16.45
CA ILE A 436 -41.39 -4.66 16.68
C ILE A 436 -42.03 -4.04 17.93
N ASP A 437 -43.34 -4.20 18.12
CA ASP A 437 -44.05 -3.72 19.32
C ASP A 437 -43.53 -4.41 20.60
N PHE A 438 -43.22 -5.70 20.52
CA PHE A 438 -42.58 -6.43 21.62
C PHE A 438 -41.19 -5.89 21.92
N ILE A 439 -40.35 -5.73 20.87
CA ILE A 439 -39.01 -5.16 21.01
C ILE A 439 -39.10 -3.78 21.65
N ARG A 440 -40.01 -2.90 21.19
CA ARG A 440 -40.22 -1.56 21.76
C ARG A 440 -40.43 -1.58 23.28
N GLN A 441 -41.21 -2.53 23.79
CA GLN A 441 -41.52 -2.64 25.22
C GLN A 441 -40.29 -3.04 26.06
N ASP A 442 -39.41 -3.88 25.51
CA ASP A 442 -38.21 -4.39 26.22
C ASP A 442 -36.98 -3.50 25.99
N PHE A 443 -36.90 -2.81 24.84
CA PHE A 443 -35.77 -1.97 24.39
C PHE A 443 -35.90 -0.47 24.73
N ALA A 444 -37.02 -0.01 25.31
CA ALA A 444 -37.25 1.41 25.62
C ALA A 444 -36.18 2.04 26.55
N LYS A 445 -35.34 1.25 27.22
CA LYS A 445 -34.26 1.71 28.12
C LYS A 445 -32.93 1.97 27.41
N VAL A 446 -32.84 1.76 26.09
CA VAL A 446 -31.59 1.76 25.29
C VAL A 446 -31.47 3.01 24.39
N ARG A 447 -32.15 4.12 24.73
CA ARG A 447 -31.95 5.40 24.05
C ARG A 447 -30.73 6.10 24.65
N LYS A 448 -29.53 5.94 24.07
CA LYS A 448 -28.37 6.83 24.32
C LYS A 448 -27.18 6.60 23.36
N LYS A 449 -27.13 7.35 22.25
CA LYS A 449 -26.02 8.22 21.83
C LYS A 449 -26.28 8.78 20.43
N GLY A 450 -25.74 9.98 20.20
CA GLY A 450 -26.06 10.90 19.10
C GLY A 450 -26.18 10.25 17.73
N LEU A 451 -27.32 10.50 17.11
CA LEU A 451 -27.53 10.32 15.67
C LEU A 451 -26.39 11.04 14.94
N PHE A 452 -25.66 10.36 14.06
CA PHE A 452 -24.71 10.98 13.14
C PHE A 452 -25.39 12.20 12.47
N GLU A 453 -24.81 13.39 12.59
CA GLU A 453 -25.26 14.52 11.77
C GLU A 453 -24.80 14.23 10.34
N ILE A 454 -25.76 14.00 9.44
CA ILE A 454 -25.47 13.66 8.05
C ILE A 454 -25.64 14.92 7.23
N ARG A 455 -24.52 15.58 6.92
CA ARG A 455 -24.41 16.56 5.85
C ARG A 455 -23.10 16.26 5.09
N ASP A 456 -23.17 16.26 3.77
CA ASP A 456 -22.02 16.18 2.86
C ASP A 456 -21.13 14.91 2.94
N ILE A 457 -21.72 13.70 2.83
CA ILE A 457 -20.94 12.45 2.73
C ILE A 457 -20.13 12.39 1.42
N ASP A 458 -18.80 12.26 1.52
CA ASP A 458 -17.96 11.85 0.38
C ASP A 458 -17.84 10.32 0.32
N TRP A 459 -18.62 9.69 -0.56
CA TRP A 459 -18.69 8.24 -0.76
C TRP A 459 -17.39 7.58 -1.24
N TYR A 460 -16.36 8.37 -1.53
CA TYR A 460 -15.06 7.92 -2.05
C TYR A 460 -13.89 8.22 -1.10
N ASN A 461 -14.14 8.87 0.03
CA ASN A 461 -13.09 9.28 0.96
C ASN A 461 -12.88 8.25 2.07
N ASP A 462 -11.63 7.93 2.37
CA ASP A 462 -11.30 7.23 3.62
C ASP A 462 -11.43 8.23 4.79
N PRO A 463 -12.37 8.02 5.72
CA PRO A 463 -12.68 8.98 6.77
C PRO A 463 -11.54 9.22 7.77
N VAL A 464 -10.51 8.37 7.79
CA VAL A 464 -9.38 8.49 8.73
C VAL A 464 -8.15 9.09 8.09
N SER A 465 -7.73 8.59 6.93
CA SER A 465 -6.58 9.18 6.22
C SER A 465 -6.94 10.45 5.44
N ASN A 466 -8.23 10.74 5.27
CA ASN A 466 -8.77 11.78 4.39
C ASN A 466 -8.30 11.63 2.93
N ALA A 467 -7.89 10.41 2.55
CA ALA A 467 -7.42 10.09 1.23
C ALA A 467 -8.59 9.66 0.34
N ARG A 468 -8.74 10.32 -0.79
CA ARG A 468 -9.86 10.13 -1.71
C ARG A 468 -9.55 9.13 -2.81
N CYS A 469 -10.40 8.13 -2.99
CA CYS A 469 -10.34 7.21 -4.11
C CYS A 469 -10.90 7.88 -5.38
N LYS A 470 -10.04 8.53 -6.19
CA LYS A 470 -10.47 9.15 -7.46
C LYS A 470 -10.93 8.06 -8.46
N GLY A 471 -12.24 7.98 -8.73
CA GLY A 471 -12.84 7.10 -9.76
C GLY A 471 -12.45 7.53 -11.19
N ALA A 472 -12.29 6.63 -12.15
CA ALA A 472 -13.40 5.92 -12.78
C ALA A 472 -12.99 4.50 -13.26
N PHE A 473 -13.85 3.50 -13.06
CA PHE A 473 -13.64 2.18 -13.66
C PHE A 473 -14.26 2.09 -15.06
N ARG A 474 -13.38 2.08 -16.07
CA ARG A 474 -13.51 1.27 -17.27
C ARG A 474 -12.14 0.64 -17.50
N ASP A 475 -11.96 -0.56 -16.95
CA ASP A 475 -11.01 -1.55 -17.49
C ASP A 475 -9.50 -1.41 -17.21
N ASP A 476 -9.05 -0.73 -16.14
CA ASP A 476 -7.61 -0.65 -15.86
C ASP A 476 -7.20 -1.14 -14.46
N THR A 477 -6.62 -2.35 -14.46
CA THR A 477 -5.84 -2.98 -13.39
C THR A 477 -4.68 -2.12 -12.85
N ARG A 478 -4.28 -1.04 -13.55
CA ARG A 478 -3.17 -0.16 -13.12
C ARG A 478 -3.50 0.81 -11.98
N HIS A 479 -4.77 0.96 -11.62
CA HIS A 479 -5.14 1.88 -10.55
C HIS A 479 -4.65 1.44 -9.16
N ARG A 480 -4.31 0.16 -8.96
CA ARG A 480 -3.70 -0.35 -7.71
C ARG A 480 -2.39 0.35 -7.29
N ILE A 481 -1.74 1.09 -8.20
CA ILE A 481 -0.45 1.76 -7.99
C ILE A 481 -0.60 3.09 -7.22
N GLY A 482 -1.77 3.73 -7.27
CA GLY A 482 -2.04 5.00 -6.54
C GLY A 482 -2.60 4.83 -5.12
N PHE A 483 -2.84 3.60 -4.65
CA PHE A 483 -3.61 3.30 -3.44
C PHE A 483 -2.78 2.77 -2.26
N TYR A 484 -1.47 3.01 -2.24
CA TYR A 484 -0.62 2.55 -1.13
C TYR A 484 -0.86 3.30 0.19
N GLN A 485 -1.75 4.32 0.19
CA GLN A 485 -2.13 5.08 1.38
C GLN A 485 -3.63 5.06 1.70
N VAL A 486 -4.46 4.36 0.91
CA VAL A 486 -5.92 4.33 1.11
C VAL A 486 -6.33 2.95 1.59
N GLU A 487 -6.85 2.86 2.82
CA GLU A 487 -7.46 1.62 3.33
C GLU A 487 -8.90 1.51 2.81
N ILE A 488 -9.05 0.75 1.72
CA ILE A 488 -10.30 0.63 0.95
C ILE A 488 -11.43 0.06 1.80
N ARG A 489 -11.12 -0.81 2.78
CA ARG A 489 -12.12 -1.43 3.64
C ARG A 489 -13.01 -0.40 4.35
N ARG A 490 -12.43 0.72 4.80
CA ARG A 490 -13.19 1.79 5.51
C ARG A 490 -14.20 2.49 4.61
N ILE A 491 -13.87 2.66 3.33
CA ILE A 491 -14.80 3.19 2.33
C ILE A 491 -15.95 2.21 2.12
N TRP A 492 -15.66 0.91 1.99
CA TRP A 492 -16.70 -0.10 1.84
C TRP A 492 -17.62 -0.20 3.04
N GLU A 493 -17.10 -0.20 4.27
CA GLU A 493 -17.90 -0.24 5.51
C GLU A 493 -18.94 0.90 5.58
N LEU A 494 -18.53 2.14 5.26
CA LEU A 494 -19.45 3.28 5.15
C LEU A 494 -20.58 2.98 4.14
N ASN A 495 -20.21 2.41 2.99
CA ASN A 495 -21.09 2.08 1.88
C ASN A 495 -21.84 0.74 2.06
N ARG A 496 -21.71 0.06 3.21
CA ARG A 496 -22.58 -1.07 3.61
C ARG A 496 -23.88 -0.60 4.25
N PHE A 497 -23.98 0.67 4.64
CA PHE A 497 -25.18 1.27 5.26
C PHE A 497 -25.66 0.61 6.56
N GLN A 498 -24.82 -0.17 7.24
CA GLN A 498 -25.19 -0.80 8.52
C GLN A 498 -25.54 0.25 9.58
N TRP A 499 -24.88 1.41 9.55
CA TRP A 499 -25.17 2.54 10.41
C TRP A 499 -26.52 3.21 10.11
N LEU A 500 -27.07 3.05 8.89
CA LEU A 500 -28.37 3.62 8.52
C LEU A 500 -29.53 2.72 8.98
N VAL A 501 -29.26 1.44 9.26
CA VAL A 501 -30.24 0.50 9.80
C VAL A 501 -30.73 0.94 11.18
N SER A 502 -29.89 1.60 12.00
CA SER A 502 -30.33 2.11 13.31
C SER A 502 -31.39 3.21 13.20
N TYR A 503 -31.32 4.07 12.18
CA TYR A 503 -32.39 5.02 11.87
C TYR A 503 -33.67 4.31 11.43
N ALA A 504 -33.55 3.23 10.65
CA ALA A 504 -34.69 2.45 10.23
C ALA A 504 -35.36 1.74 11.44
N GLN A 505 -34.56 1.24 12.38
CA GLN A 505 -35.06 0.71 13.66
C GLN A 505 -35.74 1.81 14.48
N GLN A 506 -35.20 3.03 14.51
CA GLN A 506 -35.84 4.17 15.18
C GLN A 506 -37.22 4.48 14.56
N TYR A 507 -37.34 4.57 13.24
CA TYR A 507 -38.64 4.74 12.59
C TYR A 507 -39.61 3.62 12.94
N ALA A 508 -39.18 2.35 12.87
CA ALA A 508 -40.04 1.23 13.20
C ALA A 508 -40.53 1.26 14.66
N MET A 509 -39.68 1.70 15.59
CA MET A 509 -40.01 1.79 17.01
C MET A 509 -40.78 3.07 17.37
N GLU A 510 -40.56 4.22 16.73
CA GLU A 510 -41.12 5.51 17.17
C GLU A 510 -42.13 6.09 16.16
N ARG A 511 -42.24 5.51 14.97
CA ARG A 511 -42.93 6.09 13.79
C ARG A 511 -42.46 7.53 13.49
N ASP A 512 -41.17 7.79 13.71
CA ASP A 512 -40.51 9.08 13.46
C ASP A 512 -40.28 9.30 11.95
N GLU A 513 -41.21 9.98 11.29
CA GLU A 513 -41.10 10.30 9.86
C GLU A 513 -39.85 11.14 9.51
N ALA A 514 -39.32 11.96 10.43
CA ALA A 514 -38.09 12.70 10.17
C ALA A 514 -36.87 11.77 10.02
N ALA A 515 -36.85 10.65 10.76
CA ALA A 515 -35.85 9.61 10.56
C ALA A 515 -35.98 8.96 9.17
N ALA A 516 -37.22 8.68 8.71
CA ALA A 516 -37.48 8.13 7.39
C ALA A 516 -37.07 9.09 6.25
N GLU A 517 -37.40 10.38 6.36
CA GLU A 517 -36.98 11.42 5.41
C GLU A 517 -35.45 11.50 5.28
N LYS A 518 -34.75 11.45 6.41
CA LYS A 518 -33.28 11.43 6.45
C LYS A 518 -32.70 10.20 5.75
N ILE A 519 -33.26 9.02 5.99
CA ILE A 519 -32.87 7.78 5.31
C ILE A 519 -33.04 7.91 3.80
N VAL A 520 -34.21 8.38 3.35
CA VAL A 520 -34.53 8.56 1.93
C VAL A 520 -33.56 9.55 1.28
N SER A 521 -33.28 10.68 1.94
CA SER A 521 -32.33 11.70 1.46
C SER A 521 -30.93 11.11 1.22
N VAL A 522 -30.41 10.35 2.20
CA VAL A 522 -29.10 9.70 2.11
C VAL A 522 -29.05 8.67 0.98
N LEU A 523 -30.07 7.84 0.84
CA LEU A 523 -30.12 6.82 -0.20
C LEU A 523 -30.22 7.45 -1.60
N LYS A 524 -30.99 8.54 -1.76
CA LYS A 524 -31.05 9.33 -3.00
C LYS A 524 -29.67 9.86 -3.37
N ASP A 525 -28.99 10.53 -2.44
CA ASP A 525 -27.65 11.07 -2.64
C ASP A 525 -26.64 9.99 -3.08
N TRP A 526 -26.67 8.83 -2.41
CA TRP A 526 -25.80 7.71 -2.78
C TRP A 526 -26.09 7.20 -4.20
N ILE A 527 -27.36 6.98 -4.55
CA ILE A 527 -27.76 6.48 -5.88
C ILE A 527 -27.31 7.44 -6.98
N GLU A 528 -27.42 8.74 -6.76
CA GLU A 528 -27.01 9.78 -7.71
C GLU A 528 -25.48 9.85 -7.87
N LYS A 529 -24.73 9.83 -6.76
CA LYS A 529 -23.27 9.96 -6.76
C LYS A 529 -22.51 8.66 -7.03
N ASN A 530 -23.18 7.51 -6.99
CA ASN A 530 -22.59 6.18 -7.19
C ASN A 530 -23.29 5.40 -8.32
N PRO A 531 -23.28 5.93 -9.56
CA PRO A 531 -23.95 5.31 -10.69
C PRO A 531 -23.49 3.86 -10.91
N ALA A 532 -24.43 3.01 -11.32
CA ALA A 532 -24.19 1.57 -11.47
C ALA A 532 -22.94 1.24 -12.31
N LEU A 533 -22.16 0.28 -11.82
CA LEU A 533 -20.92 -0.21 -12.43
C LEU A 533 -19.77 0.82 -12.51
N LYS A 534 -19.86 1.93 -11.78
CA LYS A 534 -18.81 2.96 -11.75
C LYS A 534 -18.29 3.17 -10.33
N GLY A 535 -16.97 3.29 -10.21
CA GLY A 535 -16.31 3.63 -8.95
C GLY A 535 -16.13 2.44 -8.00
N ILE A 536 -15.57 2.74 -6.82
CA ILE A 536 -15.13 1.73 -5.85
C ILE A 536 -16.30 0.95 -5.22
N ASN A 537 -17.48 1.57 -5.13
CA ASN A 537 -18.69 0.99 -4.56
C ASN A 537 -19.36 -0.09 -5.44
N TRP A 538 -18.82 -0.29 -6.65
CA TRP A 538 -19.19 -1.32 -7.62
C TRP A 538 -17.99 -2.20 -8.02
N SER A 539 -16.96 -2.28 -7.18
CA SER A 539 -15.74 -3.04 -7.48
C SER A 539 -15.74 -4.47 -6.92
N ASP A 540 -16.47 -4.70 -5.83
CA ASP A 540 -16.53 -5.99 -5.13
C ASP A 540 -17.99 -6.41 -4.88
N SER A 541 -18.32 -7.66 -5.21
CA SER A 541 -19.69 -8.18 -5.12
C SER A 541 -20.10 -8.61 -3.71
N LEU A 542 -19.15 -8.95 -2.83
CA LEU A 542 -19.42 -9.17 -1.41
C LEU A 542 -19.96 -7.89 -0.78
N GLU A 543 -19.30 -6.76 -1.06
CA GLU A 543 -19.68 -5.45 -0.52
C GLU A 543 -21.06 -4.99 -0.98
N VAL A 544 -21.40 -5.25 -2.25
CA VAL A 544 -22.76 -5.01 -2.76
C VAL A 544 -23.78 -5.93 -2.08
N SER A 545 -23.41 -7.17 -1.76
CA SER A 545 -24.31 -8.13 -1.10
C SER A 545 -24.62 -7.72 0.34
N LEU A 546 -23.61 -7.27 1.09
CA LEU A 546 -23.78 -6.75 2.45
C LEU A 546 -24.61 -5.46 2.45
N ARG A 547 -24.39 -4.56 1.48
CA ARG A 547 -25.24 -3.37 1.29
C ARG A 547 -26.69 -3.76 1.00
N LEU A 548 -26.94 -4.76 0.14
CA LEU A 548 -28.29 -5.24 -0.14
C LEU A 548 -28.98 -5.83 1.09
N LEU A 549 -28.23 -6.47 2.01
CA LEU A 549 -28.79 -6.91 3.30
C LEU A 549 -29.23 -5.72 4.16
N SER A 550 -28.37 -4.70 4.31
CA SER A 550 -28.76 -3.47 5.03
C SER A 550 -29.94 -2.77 4.36
N TRP A 551 -29.99 -2.73 3.03
CA TRP A 551 -31.10 -2.14 2.28
C TRP A 551 -32.40 -2.93 2.45
N ALA A 552 -32.33 -4.26 2.59
CA ALA A 552 -33.50 -5.06 2.95
C ALA A 552 -34.01 -4.68 4.35
N TRP A 553 -33.13 -4.57 5.34
CA TRP A 553 -33.48 -4.06 6.67
C TRP A 553 -34.12 -2.68 6.63
N ILE A 554 -33.52 -1.74 5.90
CA ILE A 554 -34.08 -0.40 5.75
C ILE A 554 -35.48 -0.47 5.12
N TYR A 555 -35.63 -1.16 3.99
CA TYR A 555 -36.91 -1.26 3.28
C TYR A 555 -38.02 -1.81 4.17
N PHE A 556 -37.83 -2.97 4.78
CA PHE A 556 -38.91 -3.62 5.54
C PHE A 556 -39.28 -2.88 6.83
N LEU A 557 -38.38 -2.05 7.36
CA LEU A 557 -38.66 -1.23 8.54
C LEU A 557 -39.35 0.09 8.20
N ILE A 558 -39.08 0.69 7.01
CA ILE A 558 -39.60 2.03 6.66
C ILE A 558 -40.57 2.07 5.49
N LYS A 559 -40.85 0.95 4.81
CA LYS A 559 -41.65 0.93 3.57
C LYS A 559 -43.03 1.60 3.70
N ASP A 560 -43.61 1.61 4.90
CA ASP A 560 -44.92 2.17 5.18
C ASP A 560 -44.88 3.68 5.51
N SER A 561 -43.69 4.31 5.45
CA SER A 561 -43.50 5.73 5.72
C SER A 561 -43.96 6.62 4.56
N MET A 562 -44.39 7.84 4.89
CA MET A 562 -44.79 8.82 3.87
C MET A 562 -43.61 9.18 2.96
N ALA A 563 -42.41 9.31 3.54
CA ALA A 563 -41.19 9.61 2.80
C ALA A 563 -40.82 8.53 1.76
N PHE A 564 -41.19 7.27 2.01
CA PHE A 564 -40.86 6.16 1.14
C PHE A 564 -41.87 5.97 -0.01
N HIS A 565 -43.17 6.19 0.27
CA HIS A 565 -44.25 6.03 -0.71
C HIS A 565 -44.34 7.15 -1.77
N ASN A 566 -43.81 8.35 -1.50
CA ASN A 566 -43.79 9.46 -2.45
C ASN A 566 -42.68 9.30 -3.52
N ASP A 567 -42.91 8.44 -4.52
CA ASP A 567 -42.06 8.17 -5.72
C ASP A 567 -40.70 7.48 -5.49
N PHE A 568 -40.20 7.41 -4.25
CA PHE A 568 -38.85 6.90 -4.01
C PHE A 568 -38.74 5.37 -4.13
N GLU A 569 -39.78 4.61 -3.76
CA GLU A 569 -39.77 3.15 -3.82
C GLU A 569 -39.33 2.61 -5.20
N HIS A 570 -39.79 3.23 -6.29
CA HIS A 570 -39.37 2.85 -7.64
C HIS A 570 -37.87 3.07 -7.91
N ILE A 571 -37.31 4.18 -7.41
CA ILE A 571 -35.88 4.49 -7.54
C ILE A 571 -35.07 3.47 -6.74
N PHE A 572 -35.52 3.15 -5.53
CA PHE A 572 -34.90 2.20 -4.62
C PHE A 572 -34.89 0.78 -5.19
N LEU A 573 -36.06 0.27 -5.62
CA LEU A 573 -36.19 -1.07 -6.21
C LEU A 573 -35.39 -1.21 -7.51
N ARG A 574 -35.33 -0.15 -8.33
CA ARG A 574 -34.47 -0.12 -9.53
C ARG A 574 -32.99 -0.23 -9.18
N SER A 575 -32.55 0.45 -8.11
CA SER A 575 -31.17 0.36 -7.64
C SER A 575 -30.84 -1.04 -7.10
N ILE A 576 -31.74 -1.65 -6.31
CA ILE A 576 -31.58 -3.06 -5.87
C ILE A 576 -31.44 -3.98 -7.09
N TYR A 577 -32.27 -3.78 -8.12
CA TYR A 577 -32.17 -4.54 -9.35
C TYR A 577 -30.79 -4.40 -10.01
N PHE A 578 -30.21 -3.20 -10.10
CA PHE A 578 -28.87 -3.02 -10.65
C PHE A 578 -27.79 -3.74 -9.82
N GLN A 579 -27.87 -3.59 -8.51
CA GLN A 579 -26.94 -4.18 -7.56
C GLN A 579 -26.94 -5.71 -7.64
N VAL A 580 -28.13 -6.33 -7.65
CA VAL A 580 -28.24 -7.80 -7.69
C VAL A 580 -27.82 -8.38 -9.06
N ASN A 581 -28.04 -7.65 -10.16
CA ASN A 581 -27.53 -8.06 -11.47
C ASN A 581 -26.01 -7.92 -11.59
N PHE A 582 -25.42 -6.92 -10.91
CA PHE A 582 -23.97 -6.80 -10.80
C PHE A 582 -23.38 -8.02 -10.09
N ILE A 583 -23.91 -8.40 -8.92
CA ILE A 583 -23.49 -9.61 -8.20
C ILE A 583 -23.62 -10.84 -9.11
N GLU A 584 -24.79 -11.03 -9.75
CA GLU A 584 -25.03 -12.18 -10.63
C GLU A 584 -24.01 -12.31 -11.78
N SER A 585 -23.52 -11.17 -12.27
CA SER A 585 -22.58 -11.06 -13.39
C SER A 585 -21.11 -11.05 -12.99
N ASN A 586 -20.81 -10.85 -11.70
CA ASN A 586 -19.46 -10.62 -11.19
C ASN A 586 -19.05 -11.55 -10.03
N LEU A 587 -19.65 -12.74 -9.95
CA LEU A 587 -19.33 -13.70 -8.89
C LEU A 587 -17.82 -14.00 -8.77
N SER A 588 -17.34 -14.12 -7.54
CA SER A 588 -15.97 -14.49 -7.22
C SER A 588 -15.83 -16.00 -7.29
N ARG A 589 -15.23 -16.52 -8.38
CA ARG A 589 -15.01 -17.97 -8.59
C ARG A 589 -13.53 -18.31 -8.65
N TYR A 590 -13.24 -19.61 -8.61
CA TYR A 590 -11.89 -20.17 -8.62
C TYR A 590 -11.06 -19.65 -7.44
N SER A 591 -9.82 -19.21 -7.64
CA SER A 591 -8.96 -18.79 -6.55
C SER A 591 -9.45 -17.56 -5.75
N SER A 592 -10.53 -16.90 -6.16
CA SER A 592 -11.19 -15.81 -5.41
C SER A 592 -12.50 -16.24 -4.72
N ALA A 593 -12.84 -17.53 -4.71
CA ALA A 593 -14.15 -18.02 -4.30
C ALA A 593 -14.37 -18.11 -2.78
N ASN A 594 -13.49 -17.58 -1.94
CA ASN A 594 -13.52 -17.65 -0.46
C ASN A 594 -14.81 -17.07 0.15
N ASN A 595 -14.77 -16.49 1.38
CA ASN A 595 -15.92 -15.81 1.99
C ASN A 595 -16.73 -14.91 1.04
N HIS A 596 -16.09 -14.32 0.01
CA HIS A 596 -16.75 -13.55 -1.03
C HIS A 596 -17.88 -14.32 -1.74
N LEU A 597 -17.64 -15.55 -2.22
CA LEU A 597 -18.67 -16.28 -2.96
C LEU A 597 -19.84 -16.70 -2.07
N ILE A 598 -19.57 -16.99 -0.79
CA ILE A 598 -20.60 -17.30 0.21
C ILE A 598 -21.48 -16.07 0.43
N GLY A 599 -20.87 -14.90 0.66
CA GLY A 599 -21.61 -13.64 0.86
C GLY A 599 -22.35 -13.17 -0.40
N GLU A 600 -21.78 -13.38 -1.59
CA GLU A 600 -22.47 -13.16 -2.87
C GLU A 600 -23.67 -14.09 -3.06
N GLY A 601 -23.52 -15.36 -2.65
CA GLY A 601 -24.61 -16.34 -2.61
C GLY A 601 -25.74 -15.91 -1.69
N MET A 602 -25.40 -15.43 -0.48
CA MET A 602 -26.33 -14.84 0.47
C MET A 602 -27.06 -13.62 -0.13
N GLY A 603 -26.34 -12.72 -0.80
CA GLY A 603 -26.92 -11.53 -1.45
C GLY A 603 -27.97 -11.91 -2.50
N LEU A 604 -27.62 -12.85 -3.38
CA LEU A 604 -28.55 -13.38 -4.39
C LEU A 604 -29.76 -14.08 -3.76
N PHE A 605 -29.54 -14.87 -2.71
CA PHE A 605 -30.58 -15.61 -2.02
C PHE A 605 -31.57 -14.67 -1.32
N ILE A 606 -31.08 -13.80 -0.43
CA ILE A 606 -31.91 -12.88 0.35
C ILE A 606 -32.67 -11.93 -0.56
N THR A 607 -32.02 -11.33 -1.57
CA THR A 607 -32.73 -10.45 -2.51
C THR A 607 -33.77 -11.22 -3.33
N GLY A 608 -33.48 -12.46 -3.74
CA GLY A 608 -34.42 -13.31 -4.46
C GLY A 608 -35.63 -13.76 -3.64
N VAL A 609 -35.49 -13.88 -2.32
CA VAL A 609 -36.58 -14.20 -1.38
C VAL A 609 -37.40 -12.96 -1.04
N LEU A 610 -36.75 -11.87 -0.65
CA LEU A 610 -37.40 -10.71 -0.06
C LEU A 610 -37.97 -9.73 -1.09
N PHE A 611 -37.48 -9.75 -2.34
CA PHE A 611 -37.99 -8.88 -3.40
C PHE A 611 -38.52 -9.69 -4.60
N PRO A 612 -39.58 -10.52 -4.40
CA PRO A 612 -40.15 -11.37 -5.46
C PRO A 612 -40.72 -10.57 -6.64
N GLN A 613 -41.03 -9.28 -6.43
CA GLN A 613 -41.44 -8.34 -7.47
C GLN A 613 -40.33 -8.02 -8.48
N LEU A 614 -39.06 -8.26 -8.17
CA LEU A 614 -37.97 -7.99 -9.10
C LEU A 614 -37.89 -9.05 -10.20
N LYS A 615 -37.68 -8.61 -11.44
CA LYS A 615 -37.47 -9.48 -12.59
C LYS A 615 -36.27 -10.40 -12.35
N GLY A 616 -36.52 -11.70 -12.37
CA GLY A 616 -35.50 -12.73 -12.13
C GLY A 616 -35.29 -13.12 -10.66
N ALA A 617 -36.10 -12.62 -9.71
CA ALA A 617 -35.98 -12.94 -8.29
C ALA A 617 -35.95 -14.45 -8.01
N GLY A 618 -36.89 -15.23 -8.56
CA GLY A 618 -36.92 -16.68 -8.39
C GLY A 618 -35.69 -17.41 -8.93
N LYS A 619 -35.08 -16.93 -10.02
CA LYS A 619 -33.81 -17.48 -10.54
C LYS A 619 -32.66 -17.18 -9.58
N ARG A 620 -32.61 -15.97 -9.02
CA ARG A 620 -31.57 -15.54 -8.08
C ARG A 620 -31.68 -16.24 -6.74
N LEU A 621 -32.90 -16.46 -6.23
CA LEU A 621 -33.17 -17.32 -5.09
C LEU A 621 -32.56 -18.71 -5.30
N LYS A 622 -32.93 -19.39 -6.39
CA LYS A 622 -32.41 -20.74 -6.70
C LYS A 622 -30.88 -20.75 -6.84
N LYS A 623 -30.32 -19.74 -7.50
CA LYS A 623 -28.87 -19.62 -7.71
C LYS A 623 -28.12 -19.33 -6.40
N GLY A 624 -28.61 -18.42 -5.57
CA GLY A 624 -28.03 -18.09 -4.26
C GLY A 624 -28.08 -19.29 -3.32
N LYS A 625 -29.23 -19.98 -3.25
CA LYS A 625 -29.38 -21.23 -2.49
C LYS A 625 -28.35 -22.28 -2.93
N ALA A 626 -28.25 -22.53 -4.24
CA ALA A 626 -27.30 -23.50 -4.77
C ALA A 626 -25.84 -23.13 -4.47
N ILE A 627 -25.48 -21.84 -4.52
CA ILE A 627 -24.14 -21.38 -4.13
C ILE A 627 -23.88 -21.66 -2.65
N LEU A 628 -24.80 -21.28 -1.76
CA LEU A 628 -24.64 -21.50 -0.33
C LEU A 628 -24.45 -22.98 0.02
N GLU A 629 -25.24 -23.87 -0.59
CA GLU A 629 -25.13 -25.32 -0.40
C GLU A 629 -23.84 -25.92 -0.99
N GLN A 630 -23.43 -25.49 -2.17
CA GLN A 630 -22.19 -26.00 -2.78
C GLN A 630 -20.95 -25.49 -2.06
N GLU A 631 -20.95 -24.23 -1.63
CA GLU A 631 -19.77 -23.62 -1.03
C GLU A 631 -19.60 -24.02 0.44
N ILE A 632 -20.66 -24.33 1.19
CA ILE A 632 -20.47 -24.85 2.56
C ILE A 632 -19.78 -26.21 2.53
N GLU A 633 -20.10 -27.06 1.56
CA GLU A 633 -19.47 -28.37 1.39
C GLU A 633 -18.00 -28.25 0.93
N LYS A 634 -17.71 -27.28 0.05
CA LYS A 634 -16.35 -27.06 -0.45
C LYS A 634 -15.45 -26.35 0.55
N GLN A 635 -15.98 -25.37 1.29
CA GLN A 635 -15.20 -24.42 2.08
C GLN A 635 -15.23 -24.72 3.58
N VAL A 636 -16.10 -25.61 4.06
CA VAL A 636 -16.15 -26.00 5.48
C VAL A 636 -15.76 -27.47 5.62
N TYR A 637 -14.79 -27.74 6.47
CA TYR A 637 -14.34 -29.11 6.76
C TYR A 637 -15.43 -29.95 7.43
N PRO A 638 -15.28 -31.29 7.44
CA PRO A 638 -16.29 -32.14 8.06
C PRO A 638 -16.57 -31.96 9.55
N ASP A 639 -15.60 -31.37 10.25
CA ASP A 639 -15.64 -31.00 11.66
C ASP A 639 -16.19 -29.58 11.91
N GLY A 640 -16.57 -28.85 10.84
CA GLY A 640 -17.22 -27.55 10.93
C GLY A 640 -16.31 -26.35 10.76
N VAL A 641 -14.98 -26.51 10.63
CA VAL A 641 -14.10 -25.34 10.54
C VAL A 641 -13.97 -24.82 9.10
N SER A 642 -13.86 -23.51 8.95
CA SER A 642 -13.67 -22.88 7.63
C SER A 642 -12.27 -23.16 7.11
N LYS A 643 -12.16 -23.50 5.83
CA LYS A 643 -10.87 -23.71 5.14
C LYS A 643 -10.07 -22.43 4.99
N GLU A 644 -10.63 -21.27 5.29
CA GLU A 644 -9.86 -20.02 5.30
C GLU A 644 -8.86 -19.93 6.45
N GLN A 645 -9.03 -20.77 7.49
CA GLN A 645 -8.09 -20.90 8.62
C GLN A 645 -7.83 -19.54 9.29
N SER A 646 -8.92 -18.81 9.52
CA SER A 646 -8.97 -17.55 10.27
C SER A 646 -10.20 -17.58 11.16
N THR A 647 -10.04 -17.21 12.42
CA THR A 647 -11.13 -17.19 13.41
C THR A 647 -12.14 -16.08 13.10
N GLY A 648 -11.67 -14.89 12.71
CA GLY A 648 -12.51 -13.76 12.32
C GLY A 648 -13.37 -14.06 11.09
N TYR A 649 -12.76 -14.60 10.03
CA TYR A 649 -13.52 -14.99 8.84
C TYR A 649 -14.43 -16.19 9.09
N HIS A 650 -14.05 -17.13 9.97
CA HIS A 650 -14.95 -18.21 10.39
C HIS A 650 -16.22 -17.67 11.06
N GLU A 651 -16.09 -16.72 12.00
CA GLU A 651 -17.23 -16.04 12.63
C GLU A 651 -18.11 -15.37 11.56
N PHE A 652 -17.48 -14.61 10.66
CA PHE A 652 -18.16 -13.88 9.59
C PHE A 652 -18.97 -14.80 8.64
N VAL A 653 -18.38 -15.91 8.17
CA VAL A 653 -19.11 -16.84 7.28
C VAL A 653 -20.19 -17.63 8.00
N THR A 654 -20.00 -17.95 9.29
CA THR A 654 -21.03 -18.59 10.12
C THR A 654 -22.26 -17.70 10.21
N ASP A 655 -22.06 -16.40 10.41
CA ASP A 655 -23.11 -15.40 10.49
C ASP A 655 -23.87 -15.24 9.16
N LEU A 656 -23.17 -15.25 8.01
CA LEU A 656 -23.79 -15.25 6.67
C LEU A 656 -24.76 -16.43 6.48
N TYR A 657 -24.34 -17.63 6.91
CA TYR A 657 -25.16 -18.84 6.81
C TYR A 657 -26.35 -18.82 7.78
N LEU A 658 -26.16 -18.38 9.04
CA LEU A 658 -27.25 -18.26 10.01
C LEU A 658 -28.33 -17.29 9.52
N ILE A 659 -27.94 -16.10 9.05
CA ILE A 659 -28.87 -15.10 8.52
C ILE A 659 -29.65 -15.67 7.32
N SER A 660 -28.96 -16.39 6.42
CA SER A 660 -29.61 -17.06 5.29
C SER A 660 -30.59 -18.13 5.74
N LEU A 661 -30.23 -18.96 6.73
CA LEU A 661 -31.08 -20.01 7.29
C LEU A 661 -32.33 -19.44 7.98
N ILE A 662 -32.21 -18.32 8.69
CA ILE A 662 -33.34 -17.63 9.33
C ILE A 662 -34.35 -17.16 8.28
N ILE A 663 -33.88 -16.46 7.24
CA ILE A 663 -34.74 -16.02 6.12
C ILE A 663 -35.39 -17.22 5.42
N ALA A 664 -34.64 -18.28 5.19
CA ALA A 664 -35.15 -19.49 4.57
C ALA A 664 -36.29 -20.09 5.39
N ARG A 665 -36.10 -20.26 6.70
CA ARG A 665 -37.13 -20.79 7.62
C ARG A 665 -38.37 -19.90 7.71
N LYS A 666 -38.21 -18.57 7.85
CA LYS A 666 -39.33 -17.62 7.86
C LYS A 666 -40.18 -17.74 6.60
N ASN A 667 -39.56 -18.11 5.49
CA ASN A 667 -40.18 -18.24 4.19
C ASN A 667 -40.47 -19.70 3.80
N ASN A 668 -40.36 -20.69 4.68
CA ASN A 668 -40.60 -22.11 4.34
C ASN A 668 -39.74 -22.58 3.14
N ILE A 669 -38.48 -22.19 3.09
CA ILE A 669 -37.48 -22.67 2.13
C ILE A 669 -36.53 -23.58 2.90
N GLU A 670 -36.36 -24.80 2.42
CA GLU A 670 -35.46 -25.78 3.03
C GLU A 670 -34.08 -25.73 2.37
N PHE A 671 -33.03 -25.71 3.20
CA PHE A 671 -31.67 -26.02 2.77
C PHE A 671 -31.38 -27.50 2.99
N SER A 672 -30.38 -28.04 2.29
CA SER A 672 -29.90 -29.41 2.47
C SER A 672 -29.48 -29.71 3.91
N ASP A 673 -29.64 -30.97 4.32
CA ASP A 673 -29.18 -31.48 5.62
C ASP A 673 -27.67 -31.26 5.81
N THR A 674 -26.89 -31.38 4.73
CA THR A 674 -25.45 -31.10 4.74
C THR A 674 -25.16 -29.67 5.18
N LEU A 675 -25.88 -28.68 4.63
CA LEU A 675 -25.71 -27.28 5.04
C LEU A 675 -26.08 -27.10 6.50
N TYR A 676 -27.22 -27.65 6.93
CA TYR A 676 -27.67 -27.56 8.31
C TYR A 676 -26.65 -28.16 9.29
N SER A 677 -26.18 -29.38 9.02
CA SER A 677 -25.21 -30.09 9.86
C SER A 677 -23.84 -29.41 9.89
N ARG A 678 -23.35 -28.89 8.75
CA ARG A 678 -22.09 -28.12 8.70
C ARG A 678 -22.19 -26.83 9.50
N LEU A 679 -23.29 -26.08 9.35
CA LEU A 679 -23.50 -24.83 10.06
C LEU A 679 -23.59 -25.03 11.58
N GLU A 680 -24.24 -26.11 12.04
CA GLU A 680 -24.25 -26.44 13.47
C GLU A 680 -22.83 -26.69 14.00
N LYS A 681 -22.00 -27.42 13.24
CA LYS A 681 -20.60 -27.69 13.59
C LYS A 681 -19.72 -26.44 13.54
N MET A 682 -19.98 -25.49 12.64
CA MET A 682 -19.32 -24.18 12.66
C MET A 682 -19.60 -23.46 14.00
N CYS A 683 -20.86 -23.48 14.46
CA CYS A 683 -21.22 -22.93 15.77
C CYS A 683 -20.56 -23.70 16.92
N GLU A 684 -20.43 -25.04 16.82
CA GLU A 684 -19.69 -25.85 17.80
C GLU A 684 -18.21 -25.44 17.88
N PHE A 685 -17.55 -25.20 16.74
CA PHE A 685 -16.19 -24.69 16.71
C PHE A 685 -16.07 -23.35 17.43
N LEU A 686 -16.91 -22.37 17.09
CA LEU A 686 -16.95 -21.08 17.79
C LEU A 686 -17.12 -21.25 19.30
N MET A 687 -18.06 -22.09 19.74
CA MET A 687 -18.29 -22.36 21.16
C MET A 687 -17.03 -22.85 21.89
N HIS A 688 -16.23 -23.71 21.24
CA HIS A 688 -14.99 -24.23 21.80
C HIS A 688 -13.81 -23.26 21.66
N MET A 689 -13.80 -22.40 20.65
CA MET A 689 -12.72 -21.46 20.36
C MET A 689 -12.82 -20.15 21.15
N THR A 690 -14.02 -19.80 21.65
CA THR A 690 -14.20 -18.59 22.47
C THR A 690 -13.69 -18.74 23.90
N ASP A 691 -13.03 -17.73 24.46
CA ASP A 691 -12.66 -17.66 25.88
C ASP A 691 -13.90 -17.54 26.82
N LYS A 692 -13.66 -17.33 28.13
CA LYS A 692 -14.76 -17.20 29.11
C LYS A 692 -15.61 -15.94 28.95
N ASN A 693 -15.15 -14.96 28.17
CA ASN A 693 -15.80 -13.68 27.84
C ASN A 693 -16.45 -13.69 26.44
N GLY A 694 -16.22 -14.75 25.65
CA GLY A 694 -16.71 -14.86 24.29
C GLY A 694 -15.76 -14.33 23.22
N ASN A 695 -14.53 -13.94 23.56
CA ASN A 695 -13.53 -13.48 22.60
C ASN A 695 -12.93 -14.65 21.83
N LEU A 696 -12.56 -14.40 20.58
CA LEU A 696 -11.79 -15.35 19.76
C LEU A 696 -10.31 -14.96 19.77
N PRO A 697 -9.37 -15.91 19.77
CA PRO A 697 -7.97 -15.60 19.48
C PRO A 697 -7.84 -15.09 18.04
N SER A 698 -6.99 -14.10 17.80
CA SER A 698 -6.81 -13.40 16.52
C SER A 698 -6.02 -14.20 15.46
N ILE A 699 -6.30 -15.50 15.32
CA ILE A 699 -5.59 -16.39 14.39
C ILE A 699 -5.96 -16.04 12.95
N GLY A 700 -4.94 -15.83 12.11
CA GLY A 700 -5.06 -15.42 10.72
C GLY A 700 -5.57 -13.99 10.53
N ASP A 701 -6.17 -13.71 9.39
CA ASP A 701 -6.72 -12.37 9.14
C ASP A 701 -8.05 -12.12 9.88
N SER A 702 -8.20 -10.93 10.44
CA SER A 702 -9.48 -10.34 10.84
C SER A 702 -9.49 -8.88 10.41
N ASP A 703 -10.57 -8.45 9.77
CA ASP A 703 -10.79 -7.04 9.46
C ASP A 703 -11.83 -6.37 10.36
N ASP A 704 -12.28 -7.04 11.44
CA ASP A 704 -13.37 -6.58 12.33
C ASP A 704 -14.70 -6.32 11.59
N GLY A 705 -14.85 -6.83 10.37
CA GLY A 705 -16.08 -6.79 9.61
C GLY A 705 -17.16 -7.66 10.27
N VAL A 706 -18.39 -7.16 10.27
CA VAL A 706 -19.57 -7.94 10.67
C VAL A 706 -20.59 -7.92 9.55
N VAL A 707 -21.41 -8.98 9.44
CA VAL A 707 -22.37 -9.11 8.34
C VAL A 707 -23.45 -8.03 8.42
N ILE A 708 -23.98 -7.78 9.62
CA ILE A 708 -24.99 -6.75 9.88
C ILE A 708 -24.89 -6.27 11.33
N ARG A 709 -25.09 -4.96 11.55
CA ARG A 709 -25.21 -4.37 12.90
C ARG A 709 -26.67 -4.07 13.18
N LEU A 710 -27.26 -4.81 14.10
CA LEU A 710 -28.65 -4.64 14.56
C LEU A 710 -28.73 -4.24 16.03
N ASP A 711 -27.59 -4.22 16.72
CA ASP A 711 -27.48 -3.75 18.09
C ASP A 711 -26.74 -2.41 18.09
N THR A 712 -27.40 -1.37 18.57
CA THR A 712 -26.87 0.00 18.60
C THR A 712 -25.86 0.22 19.72
N LEU A 713 -25.83 -0.65 20.74
CA LEU A 713 -24.91 -0.54 21.88
C LEU A 713 -23.84 -1.64 21.94
N ARG A 714 -23.99 -2.73 21.16
CA ARG A 714 -23.13 -3.94 21.15
C ARG A 714 -22.25 -4.08 22.41
N GLU A 715 -22.83 -4.67 23.45
CA GLU A 715 -22.08 -5.05 24.64
C GLU A 715 -21.40 -6.42 24.39
N GLY A 716 -20.22 -6.41 23.75
CA GLY A 716 -19.33 -7.58 23.69
C GLY A 716 -19.03 -8.20 22.31
N PRO A 717 -18.39 -9.39 22.28
CA PRO A 717 -17.93 -10.06 21.05
C PRO A 717 -19.08 -10.53 20.14
N ASN A 718 -18.88 -10.56 18.82
CA ASN A 718 -19.93 -10.93 17.86
C ASN A 718 -20.19 -12.44 17.89
N ALA A 719 -19.19 -13.25 18.22
CA ALA A 719 -19.29 -14.69 18.40
C ALA A 719 -20.33 -15.05 19.46
N VAL A 720 -20.48 -14.24 20.51
CA VAL A 720 -21.55 -14.40 21.51
C VAL A 720 -22.93 -14.26 20.87
N SER A 721 -23.14 -13.24 20.04
CA SER A 721 -24.40 -13.02 19.33
C SER A 721 -24.70 -14.15 18.33
N VAL A 722 -23.68 -14.59 17.58
CA VAL A 722 -23.76 -15.75 16.66
C VAL A 722 -24.18 -17.01 17.43
N LEU A 723 -23.54 -17.30 18.57
CA LEU A 723 -23.85 -18.46 19.41
C LEU A 723 -25.23 -18.36 20.07
N ASN A 724 -25.66 -17.18 20.52
CA ASN A 724 -27.00 -16.96 21.06
C ASN A 724 -28.08 -17.21 20.00
N THR A 725 -27.89 -16.68 18.80
CA THR A 725 -28.77 -16.95 17.66
C THR A 725 -28.78 -18.45 17.35
N ALA A 726 -27.61 -19.09 17.28
CA ALA A 726 -27.49 -20.53 17.03
C ALA A 726 -28.18 -21.38 18.11
N SER A 727 -28.12 -20.98 19.38
CA SER A 727 -28.73 -21.71 20.50
C SER A 727 -30.24 -21.91 20.28
N VAL A 728 -30.92 -20.90 19.75
CA VAL A 728 -32.35 -20.95 19.43
C VAL A 728 -32.61 -21.73 18.13
N ILE A 729 -31.77 -21.52 17.11
CA ILE A 729 -31.93 -22.13 15.78
C ILE A 729 -31.72 -23.65 15.81
N PHE A 730 -30.77 -24.12 16.61
CA PHE A 730 -30.43 -25.54 16.77
C PHE A 730 -30.98 -26.16 18.05
N ASN A 731 -31.66 -25.38 18.90
CA ASN A 731 -32.14 -25.83 20.22
C ASN A 731 -31.00 -26.41 21.09
N ARG A 732 -29.83 -25.75 21.05
CA ARG A 732 -28.57 -26.18 21.67
C ARG A 732 -28.26 -25.32 22.89
N ARG A 733 -28.52 -25.87 24.07
CA ARG A 733 -28.39 -25.15 25.36
C ARG A 733 -26.95 -24.78 25.75
N ASP A 734 -25.98 -25.45 25.16
CA ASP A 734 -24.54 -25.23 25.30
C ASP A 734 -24.02 -24.07 24.44
N PHE A 735 -24.74 -23.72 23.38
CA PHE A 735 -24.48 -22.50 22.61
C PHE A 735 -24.98 -21.23 23.31
N LYS A 736 -25.91 -21.33 24.26
CA LYS A 736 -26.46 -20.16 24.95
C LYS A 736 -25.39 -19.46 25.80
N LYS A 737 -25.02 -18.23 25.44
CA LYS A 737 -24.03 -17.38 26.12
C LYS A 737 -24.69 -16.11 26.69
N TYR A 738 -24.61 -15.92 28.00
CA TYR A 738 -25.14 -14.74 28.70
C TYR A 738 -26.64 -14.46 28.42
N SER A 739 -27.05 -13.20 28.52
CA SER A 739 -28.37 -12.70 28.13
C SER A 739 -28.53 -12.60 26.62
N ILE A 740 -29.77 -12.58 26.15
CA ILE A 740 -30.07 -12.35 24.73
C ILE A 740 -29.60 -10.95 24.33
N ASP A 741 -28.86 -10.86 23.24
CA ASP A 741 -28.37 -9.61 22.66
C ASP A 741 -29.36 -9.01 21.65
N GLY A 742 -29.19 -7.73 21.34
CA GLY A 742 -30.10 -7.00 20.44
C GLY A 742 -30.15 -7.61 19.05
N LYS A 743 -29.02 -8.05 18.50
CA LYS A 743 -28.97 -8.66 17.17
C LYS A 743 -29.76 -9.98 17.12
N THR A 744 -29.58 -10.86 18.11
CA THR A 744 -30.37 -12.10 18.22
C THR A 744 -31.87 -11.80 18.31
N LEU A 745 -32.26 -10.79 19.09
CA LEU A 745 -33.66 -10.39 19.23
C LEU A 745 -34.25 -9.87 17.90
N TRP A 746 -33.56 -8.96 17.21
CA TRP A 746 -34.00 -8.46 15.90
C TRP A 746 -34.04 -9.55 14.83
N LEU A 747 -33.19 -10.57 14.89
CA LEU A 747 -33.21 -11.65 13.92
C LEU A 747 -34.37 -12.64 14.12
N LEU A 748 -34.78 -12.88 15.37
CA LEU A 748 -35.68 -13.98 15.72
C LEU A 748 -37.06 -13.53 16.26
N GLY A 749 -37.21 -12.26 16.64
CA GLY A 749 -38.45 -11.70 17.17
C GLY A 749 -38.85 -12.31 18.52
N ARG A 750 -40.12 -12.10 18.92
CA ARG A 750 -40.64 -12.53 20.22
C ARG A 750 -40.57 -14.05 20.40
N LYS A 751 -40.91 -14.82 19.36
CA LYS A 751 -40.80 -16.28 19.40
C LYS A 751 -39.37 -16.76 19.65
N GLY A 752 -38.38 -16.03 19.13
CA GLY A 752 -36.97 -16.29 19.39
C GLY A 752 -36.59 -16.02 20.84
N TYR A 753 -37.03 -14.87 21.35
CA TYR A 753 -36.86 -14.49 22.76
C TYR A 753 -37.44 -15.54 23.71
N ASP A 754 -38.70 -15.93 23.51
CA ASP A 754 -39.37 -16.90 24.38
C ASP A 754 -38.61 -18.23 24.44
N ARG A 755 -38.16 -18.72 23.26
CA ARG A 755 -37.34 -19.93 23.17
C ARG A 755 -35.99 -19.76 23.85
N PHE A 756 -35.31 -18.64 23.63
CA PHE A 756 -34.04 -18.36 24.29
C PHE A 756 -34.21 -18.36 25.80
N SER A 757 -35.23 -17.71 26.33
CA SER A 757 -35.53 -17.63 27.76
C SER A 757 -35.78 -18.99 28.40
N LEU A 758 -36.42 -19.92 27.67
CA LEU A 758 -36.66 -21.29 28.12
C LEU A 758 -35.40 -22.18 28.13
N LEU A 759 -34.38 -21.87 27.32
CA LEU A 759 -33.13 -22.64 27.30
C LEU A 759 -32.33 -22.44 28.60
N LYS A 760 -32.07 -23.53 29.34
CA LYS A 760 -31.18 -23.51 30.50
C LYS A 760 -29.73 -23.50 30.05
N LYS A 761 -28.93 -22.49 30.44
CA LYS A 761 -27.49 -22.44 30.12
C LYS A 761 -26.78 -23.73 30.59
N ALA A 762 -26.04 -24.39 29.70
CA ALA A 762 -25.21 -25.54 30.08
C ALA A 762 -23.83 -25.09 30.60
N SER A 763 -23.27 -25.85 31.53
CA SER A 763 -21.95 -25.63 32.13
C SER A 763 -20.77 -26.13 31.28
N ASN A 764 -21.02 -26.66 30.07
CA ASN A 764 -20.05 -27.44 29.28
C ASN A 764 -18.87 -26.64 28.67
N VAL A 765 -18.58 -25.43 29.15
CA VAL A 765 -17.42 -24.63 28.74
C VAL A 765 -16.20 -25.12 29.54
N GLY A 766 -15.59 -26.24 29.14
CA GLY A 766 -14.43 -26.78 29.86
C GLY A 766 -13.86 -28.10 29.37
N ILE A 767 -14.32 -28.62 28.22
CA ILE A 767 -13.85 -29.91 27.68
C ILE A 767 -12.93 -29.64 26.49
N SER A 768 -11.78 -30.30 26.48
CA SER A 768 -10.83 -30.29 25.37
C SER A 768 -11.42 -30.95 24.14
N LYS A 769 -11.16 -30.39 22.96
CA LYS A 769 -11.77 -30.80 21.69
C LYS A 769 -10.76 -30.72 20.56
N GLY A 770 -10.66 -31.79 19.78
CA GLY A 770 -9.90 -31.82 18.54
C GLY A 770 -10.81 -31.70 17.32
N PHE A 771 -10.43 -30.85 16.38
CA PHE A 771 -11.03 -30.68 15.06
C PHE A 771 -10.07 -31.25 14.02
N GLY A 772 -10.05 -32.58 13.93
CA GLY A 772 -8.98 -33.31 13.24
C GLY A 772 -8.91 -33.13 11.72
N HIS A 773 -9.98 -32.69 11.05
CA HIS A 773 -9.94 -32.41 9.62
C HIS A 773 -9.32 -31.04 9.32
N SER A 774 -9.59 -30.08 10.18
CA SER A 774 -9.11 -28.70 10.05
C SER A 774 -7.76 -28.45 10.69
N GLY A 775 -7.40 -29.24 11.70
CA GLY A 775 -6.12 -29.18 12.39
C GLY A 775 -6.10 -28.37 13.67
N TYR A 776 -7.24 -27.92 14.21
CA TYR A 776 -7.28 -27.20 15.49
C TYR A 776 -7.50 -28.13 16.69
N TYR A 777 -6.75 -27.90 17.76
CA TYR A 777 -6.86 -28.63 19.00
C TYR A 777 -6.99 -27.66 20.18
N ILE A 778 -8.12 -27.73 20.86
CA ILE A 778 -8.47 -26.88 21.99
C ILE A 778 -8.26 -27.70 23.25
N MET A 779 -7.40 -27.24 24.15
CA MET A 779 -7.16 -27.83 25.46
C MET A 779 -7.72 -26.92 26.55
N ARG A 780 -8.50 -27.48 27.48
CA ARG A 780 -9.18 -26.70 28.52
C ARG A 780 -9.08 -27.36 29.89
N HIS A 781 -8.89 -26.53 30.91
CA HIS A 781 -9.05 -26.91 32.30
C HIS A 781 -9.37 -25.69 33.17
N LYS A 782 -10.57 -25.63 33.74
CA LYS A 782 -11.06 -24.47 34.52
C LYS A 782 -10.89 -23.18 33.70
N ASP A 783 -10.07 -22.25 34.17
CA ASP A 783 -9.80 -20.95 33.55
C ASP A 783 -8.69 -20.99 32.48
N LEU A 784 -8.06 -22.15 32.26
CA LEU A 784 -7.02 -22.30 31.24
C LEU A 784 -7.64 -22.69 29.89
N PHE A 785 -7.28 -21.93 28.86
CA PHE A 785 -7.65 -22.19 27.47
C PHE A 785 -6.40 -22.10 26.60
N LEU A 786 -6.02 -23.21 25.98
CA LEU A 786 -4.94 -23.28 25.00
C LEU A 786 -5.51 -23.73 23.66
N SER A 787 -5.11 -23.05 22.58
CA SER A 787 -5.33 -23.51 21.21
C SER A 787 -4.00 -23.93 20.58
N PHE A 788 -4.03 -24.97 19.77
CA PHE A 788 -2.89 -25.46 18.99
C PHE A 788 -3.32 -25.60 17.52
N ASP A 789 -2.58 -24.94 16.63
CA ASP A 789 -2.82 -24.96 15.19
C ASP A 789 -1.92 -25.99 14.51
N CYS A 790 -2.53 -27.01 13.90
CA CYS A 790 -1.88 -27.98 13.02
C CYS A 790 -2.67 -28.12 11.71
N GLY A 791 -3.28 -27.03 11.25
CA GLY A 791 -4.04 -26.95 10.02
C GLY A 791 -3.20 -26.64 8.78
N ALA A 792 -3.75 -26.94 7.61
CA ALA A 792 -3.15 -26.54 6.34
C ALA A 792 -3.27 -25.01 6.12
N LEU A 793 -2.36 -24.42 5.35
CA LEU A 793 -2.38 -22.98 5.06
C LEU A 793 -3.55 -22.58 4.13
N GLY A 794 -4.69 -22.21 4.74
CA GLY A 794 -5.83 -21.53 4.15
C GLY A 794 -6.47 -22.18 2.91
N TYR A 795 -7.39 -21.46 2.25
CA TYR A 795 -8.18 -21.99 1.13
C TYR A 795 -7.60 -21.63 -0.25
N LEU A 796 -7.54 -22.64 -1.14
CA LEU A 796 -7.08 -22.55 -2.53
C LEU A 796 -5.64 -22.01 -2.70
N SER A 797 -5.28 -21.62 -3.93
CA SER A 797 -3.94 -21.13 -4.27
C SER A 797 -3.62 -19.76 -3.66
N LEU A 798 -4.64 -18.95 -3.34
CA LEU A 798 -4.41 -17.69 -2.65
C LEU A 798 -4.06 -17.89 -1.19
N ALA A 799 -4.82 -18.72 -0.46
CA ALA A 799 -4.80 -18.80 1.00
C ALA A 799 -4.78 -17.40 1.63
N ALA A 800 -5.69 -16.54 1.14
CA ALA A 800 -5.62 -15.08 1.30
C ALA A 800 -5.47 -14.63 2.75
N HIS A 801 -6.09 -15.36 3.66
CA HIS A 801 -6.26 -15.00 5.07
C HIS A 801 -5.49 -15.88 6.07
N GLY A 802 -4.82 -16.94 5.59
CA GLY A 802 -3.95 -17.77 6.43
C GLY A 802 -2.58 -17.13 6.64
N HIS A 803 -1.95 -17.45 7.77
CA HIS A 803 -0.61 -16.99 8.17
C HIS A 803 0.40 -18.16 8.15
N ALA A 804 1.70 -17.88 8.15
CA ALA A 804 2.74 -18.92 8.23
C ALA A 804 2.96 -19.37 9.70
N ASP A 805 1.91 -19.91 10.31
CA ASP A 805 1.72 -20.10 11.75
C ASP A 805 1.55 -21.57 12.17
N SER A 806 1.95 -22.51 11.32
CA SER A 806 1.81 -23.94 11.64
C SER A 806 2.53 -24.29 12.94
N LEU A 807 1.84 -25.07 13.77
CA LEU A 807 2.23 -25.51 15.11
C LEU A 807 2.26 -24.39 16.16
N ALA A 808 1.71 -23.21 15.85
CA ALA A 808 1.55 -22.14 16.82
C ALA A 808 0.55 -22.50 17.92
N ILE A 809 0.72 -21.86 19.07
CA ILE A 809 -0.21 -21.94 20.20
C ILE A 809 -0.72 -20.56 20.59
N THR A 810 -1.91 -20.49 21.16
CA THR A 810 -2.35 -19.35 21.99
C THR A 810 -2.69 -19.85 23.39
N LEU A 811 -2.54 -18.99 24.39
CA LEU A 811 -2.83 -19.32 25.79
C LEU A 811 -3.57 -18.15 26.44
N ASN A 812 -4.73 -18.46 27.00
CA ASN A 812 -5.56 -17.56 27.79
C ASN A 812 -5.73 -18.16 29.19
N ILE A 813 -5.69 -17.28 30.19
CA ILE A 813 -5.87 -17.63 31.60
C ILE A 813 -6.90 -16.67 32.18
N GLY A 814 -8.05 -17.20 32.59
CA GLY A 814 -9.15 -16.38 33.09
C GLY A 814 -9.74 -15.51 31.99
N ASP A 815 -9.67 -14.19 32.15
CA ASP A 815 -10.22 -13.18 31.23
C ASP A 815 -9.13 -12.52 30.37
N ARG A 816 -7.93 -13.08 30.37
CA ARG A 816 -6.76 -12.44 29.79
C ARG A 816 -5.96 -13.39 28.92
N ASP A 817 -5.60 -12.90 27.75
CA ASP A 817 -4.61 -13.57 26.90
C ASP A 817 -3.20 -13.40 27.48
N ILE A 818 -2.42 -14.48 27.38
CA ILE A 818 -1.01 -14.53 27.79
C ILE A 818 -0.15 -14.67 26.54
N LEU A 819 -0.31 -15.78 25.81
CA LEU A 819 0.33 -16.02 24.52
C LEU A 819 -0.67 -15.73 23.42
N ILE A 820 -0.36 -14.76 22.58
CA ILE A 820 -1.29 -14.24 21.56
C ILE A 820 -0.85 -14.62 20.15
N ASP A 821 -1.82 -14.59 19.24
CA ASP A 821 -1.54 -14.28 17.84
C ASP A 821 -1.45 -12.75 17.68
N PRO A 822 -0.40 -12.21 17.04
CA PRO A 822 -0.27 -10.77 16.81
C PRO A 822 -1.37 -10.13 15.96
N GLY A 823 -2.17 -10.88 15.21
CA GLY A 823 -3.27 -10.38 14.41
C GLY A 823 -2.85 -9.82 13.04
N THR A 824 -3.67 -8.93 12.47
CA THR A 824 -3.60 -8.59 11.03
C THR A 824 -3.02 -7.22 10.71
N TYR A 825 -3.26 -6.23 11.58
CA TYR A 825 -3.03 -4.81 11.34
C TYR A 825 -3.76 -4.23 10.13
N LEU A 826 -3.10 -4.14 8.97
CA LEU A 826 -3.64 -3.53 7.75
C LEU A 826 -3.20 -4.33 6.52
N TYR A 827 -4.11 -4.46 5.56
CA TYR A 827 -3.81 -5.11 4.28
C TYR A 827 -2.86 -4.28 3.40
N ARG A 828 -2.90 -2.94 3.52
CA ARG A 828 -2.09 -2.00 2.74
C ARG A 828 -1.35 -1.01 3.64
N SER A 829 -0.48 -1.52 4.49
CA SER A 829 0.29 -0.74 5.47
C SER A 829 1.54 -0.04 4.92
N GLY A 830 2.08 -0.51 3.78
CA GLY A 830 3.47 -0.23 3.39
C GLY A 830 4.50 -0.77 4.39
N ASN A 831 5.78 -0.53 4.13
CA ASN A 831 6.91 -0.79 5.04
C ASN A 831 7.06 -2.22 5.59
N GLY A 832 6.48 -3.23 4.92
CA GLY A 832 6.62 -4.63 5.31
C GLY A 832 5.76 -5.09 6.50
N TRP A 833 4.89 -4.26 7.08
CA TRP A 833 4.06 -4.67 8.23
C TRP A 833 3.14 -5.85 7.90
N ARG A 834 2.46 -5.81 6.75
CA ARG A 834 1.60 -6.92 6.30
C ARG A 834 2.38 -8.24 6.18
N ASP A 835 3.64 -8.19 5.77
CA ASP A 835 4.47 -9.38 5.65
C ASP A 835 4.89 -9.88 7.04
N TYR A 836 5.26 -8.97 7.96
CA TYR A 836 5.58 -9.30 9.34
C TYR A 836 4.42 -10.05 10.03
N PHE A 837 3.22 -9.46 10.05
CA PHE A 837 2.07 -10.04 10.78
C PHE A 837 1.66 -11.43 10.28
N ARG A 838 2.02 -11.81 9.04
CA ARG A 838 1.74 -13.15 8.48
C ARG A 838 2.94 -14.09 8.52
N SER A 839 4.12 -13.58 8.88
CA SER A 839 5.37 -14.34 8.87
C SER A 839 5.43 -15.33 10.02
N THR A 840 6.24 -16.37 9.92
CA THR A 840 6.48 -17.32 11.02
C THR A 840 7.09 -16.65 12.22
N LYS A 841 7.89 -15.60 12.01
CA LYS A 841 8.46 -14.79 13.10
C LYS A 841 7.39 -14.15 14.00
N ALA A 842 6.20 -13.89 13.48
CA ALA A 842 5.10 -13.31 14.25
C ALA A 842 4.28 -14.36 15.03
N HIS A 843 4.60 -15.65 14.98
CA HIS A 843 3.76 -16.67 15.62
C HIS A 843 4.54 -17.47 16.65
N ASN A 844 3.81 -18.09 17.58
CA ASN A 844 4.37 -18.84 18.72
C ASN A 844 4.93 -20.20 18.28
N THR A 845 5.90 -20.23 17.38
CA THR A 845 6.43 -21.43 16.70
C THR A 845 7.91 -21.24 16.33
N ILE A 846 8.50 -22.24 15.66
CA ILE A 846 9.90 -22.21 15.21
C ILE A 846 10.01 -21.73 13.76
N ARG A 847 11.01 -20.87 13.53
CA ARG A 847 11.51 -20.44 12.22
C ARG A 847 12.90 -21.01 11.93
N ILE A 848 13.12 -21.50 10.70
CA ILE A 848 14.39 -22.09 10.27
C ILE A 848 15.06 -21.19 9.23
N ASP A 849 16.37 -20.97 9.38
CA ASP A 849 17.24 -20.18 8.49
C ASP A 849 16.70 -18.80 8.13
N ARG A 850 15.95 -18.18 9.07
CA ARG A 850 15.27 -16.89 8.88
C ARG A 850 14.24 -16.89 7.75
N LEU A 851 13.75 -18.07 7.37
CA LEU A 851 12.74 -18.27 6.33
C LEU A 851 11.40 -18.66 6.95
N ASP A 852 10.32 -18.11 6.40
CA ASP A 852 8.96 -18.47 6.84
C ASP A 852 8.58 -19.89 6.40
N GLN A 853 7.68 -20.53 7.13
CA GLN A 853 7.17 -21.87 6.80
C GLN A 853 6.47 -21.89 5.43
N SER A 854 5.87 -20.76 5.04
CA SER A 854 5.21 -20.53 3.75
C SER A 854 5.80 -19.29 3.07
N GLU A 855 5.81 -19.25 1.73
CA GLU A 855 6.45 -18.18 0.96
C GLU A 855 5.46 -17.04 0.63
N ILE A 856 5.71 -15.84 1.14
CA ILE A 856 4.89 -14.66 0.84
C ILE A 856 5.19 -14.17 -0.59
N ARG A 857 4.17 -14.10 -1.45
CA ARG A 857 4.24 -13.58 -2.84
C ARG A 857 3.39 -12.32 -3.06
N GLY A 858 2.77 -11.82 -1.99
CA GLY A 858 2.00 -10.58 -1.95
C GLY A 858 0.98 -10.57 -0.82
N PRO A 859 0.23 -9.46 -0.64
CA PRO A 859 -0.64 -9.24 0.53
C PRO A 859 -1.72 -10.29 0.79
N PHE A 860 -2.09 -11.06 -0.24
CA PHE A 860 -3.09 -12.13 -0.22
C PHE A 860 -2.67 -13.35 -1.07
N LEU A 861 -1.39 -13.45 -1.44
CA LEU A 861 -0.89 -14.50 -2.32
C LEU A 861 0.28 -15.21 -1.66
N TRP A 862 0.13 -16.52 -1.47
CA TRP A 862 1.20 -17.41 -1.05
C TRP A 862 1.79 -18.17 -2.25
N GLY A 863 3.09 -18.42 -2.20
CA GLY A 863 3.83 -19.28 -3.11
C GLY A 863 3.82 -20.73 -2.60
N TYR A 864 5.00 -21.24 -2.23
CA TYR A 864 5.08 -22.49 -1.47
C TYR A 864 4.29 -22.36 -0.15
N LYS A 865 3.51 -23.38 0.19
CA LYS A 865 2.68 -23.40 1.40
C LYS A 865 3.08 -24.59 2.26
N ALA A 866 3.25 -24.36 3.55
CA ALA A 866 3.41 -25.45 4.51
C ALA A 866 2.10 -26.26 4.59
N ASP A 867 2.24 -27.58 4.58
CA ASP A 867 1.18 -28.48 5.00
C ASP A 867 1.52 -28.97 6.41
N ALA A 868 0.52 -28.97 7.30
CA ALA A 868 0.65 -29.48 8.66
C ALA A 868 -0.18 -30.77 8.83
N PHE A 869 0.31 -31.67 9.66
CA PHE A 869 -0.24 -32.99 9.87
C PHE A 869 -0.16 -33.37 11.34
N VAL A 870 -1.26 -33.89 11.86
CA VAL A 870 -1.34 -34.35 13.25
C VAL A 870 -0.91 -35.80 13.32
N LYS A 871 0.09 -36.09 14.15
CA LYS A 871 0.53 -37.47 14.45
C LYS A 871 -0.39 -38.12 15.47
N SER A 872 -0.81 -37.36 16.49
CA SER A 872 -1.59 -37.91 17.60
C SER A 872 -2.33 -36.84 18.39
N TRP A 873 -3.54 -37.15 18.85
CA TRP A 873 -4.33 -36.33 19.78
C TRP A 873 -4.95 -37.20 20.88
N TRP A 874 -4.67 -36.87 22.14
CA TRP A 874 -4.97 -37.69 23.32
C TRP A 874 -5.54 -36.78 24.42
N PRO A 875 -6.85 -36.52 24.43
CA PRO A 875 -7.50 -35.80 25.53
C PRO A 875 -7.79 -36.75 26.70
N ASN A 876 -7.45 -36.35 27.93
CA ASN A 876 -7.75 -37.12 29.15
C ASN A 876 -8.11 -36.18 30.32
N GLY A 877 -8.71 -36.70 31.39
CA GLY A 877 -9.07 -35.94 32.58
C GLY A 877 -7.87 -35.32 33.32
N GLY A 878 -6.72 -36.00 33.32
CA GLY A 878 -5.49 -35.54 34.00
C GLY A 878 -4.56 -34.69 33.13
N TYR A 879 -4.47 -34.97 31.83
CA TYR A 879 -3.66 -34.21 30.88
C TYR A 879 -4.23 -34.31 29.47
N ASP A 880 -3.93 -33.35 28.59
CA ASP A 880 -4.12 -33.50 27.14
C ASP A 880 -2.77 -33.56 26.44
N LYS A 881 -2.69 -34.26 25.30
CA LYS A 881 -1.47 -34.32 24.49
C LYS A 881 -1.81 -34.24 23.00
N VAL A 882 -1.12 -33.35 22.28
CA VAL A 882 -1.17 -33.28 20.82
C VAL A 882 0.24 -33.32 20.25
N CYS A 883 0.45 -34.02 19.14
CA CYS A 883 1.70 -34.00 18.39
C CYS A 883 1.39 -33.76 16.92
N GLY A 884 2.04 -32.76 16.33
CA GLY A 884 1.90 -32.39 14.93
C GLY A 884 3.26 -32.09 14.28
N TYR A 885 3.32 -32.11 12.96
CA TYR A 885 4.49 -31.70 12.19
C TYR A 885 4.07 -30.95 10.94
N HIS A 886 4.98 -30.17 10.34
CA HIS A 886 4.71 -29.51 9.08
C HIS A 886 5.87 -29.66 8.08
N THR A 887 5.56 -29.49 6.80
CA THR A 887 6.50 -29.64 5.67
C THR A 887 7.12 -28.33 5.22
N GLY A 888 6.88 -27.23 5.92
CA GLY A 888 7.28 -25.87 5.52
C GLY A 888 8.74 -25.75 5.06
N TYR A 889 9.66 -26.43 5.75
CA TYR A 889 11.10 -26.41 5.48
C TYR A 889 11.60 -27.58 4.64
N ALA A 890 10.71 -28.43 4.12
CA ALA A 890 11.07 -29.52 3.21
C ALA A 890 11.60 -29.02 1.85
N ARG A 891 11.37 -27.73 1.55
CA ARG A 891 11.83 -27.04 0.34
C ARG A 891 13.29 -26.57 0.38
N LEU A 892 13.94 -26.64 1.54
CA LEU A 892 15.35 -26.25 1.69
C LEU A 892 16.26 -27.26 0.99
N ASP A 893 17.46 -26.83 0.60
CA ASP A 893 18.47 -27.71 -0.02
C ASP A 893 18.84 -28.90 0.88
N ASP A 894 18.88 -28.68 2.20
CA ASP A 894 18.80 -29.73 3.21
C ASP A 894 17.44 -29.62 3.92
N PRO A 895 16.49 -30.52 3.60
CA PRO A 895 15.15 -30.49 4.16
C PRO A 895 15.13 -30.57 5.69
N VAL A 896 14.38 -29.68 6.33
CA VAL A 896 14.10 -29.74 7.78
C VAL A 896 12.64 -30.09 8.00
N VAL A 897 12.37 -31.03 8.91
CA VAL A 897 11.02 -31.32 9.40
C VAL A 897 10.93 -30.87 10.85
N HIS A 898 9.97 -29.99 11.12
CA HIS A 898 9.65 -29.52 12.47
C HIS A 898 8.41 -30.27 12.97
N THR A 899 8.60 -31.02 14.06
CA THR A 899 7.54 -31.68 14.83
C THR A 899 7.41 -30.99 16.18
N ARG A 900 6.19 -30.68 16.61
CA ARG A 900 5.90 -30.15 17.93
C ARG A 900 4.94 -31.08 18.66
N GLU A 901 5.27 -31.39 19.91
CA GLU A 901 4.37 -32.02 20.85
C GLU A 901 4.03 -31.05 21.98
N VAL A 902 2.75 -30.93 22.33
CA VAL A 902 2.27 -30.12 23.45
C VAL A 902 1.54 -31.03 24.42
N VAL A 903 2.03 -31.08 25.65
CA VAL A 903 1.40 -31.76 26.78
C VAL A 903 0.84 -30.70 27.72
N PHE A 904 -0.45 -30.76 27.99
CA PHE A 904 -1.19 -29.87 28.88
C PHE A 904 -1.57 -30.63 30.14
N ASP A 905 -0.71 -30.56 31.15
CA ASP A 905 -0.91 -31.19 32.46
C ASP A 905 -1.88 -30.34 33.30
N LYS A 906 -3.10 -30.87 33.46
CA LYS A 906 -4.20 -30.18 34.14
C LYS A 906 -4.02 -30.20 35.66
N LEU A 907 -3.34 -31.21 36.19
CA LEU A 907 -3.15 -31.39 37.63
C LEU A 907 -2.12 -30.41 38.17
N HIS A 908 -1.01 -30.25 37.44
CA HIS A 908 0.09 -29.37 37.83
C HIS A 908 0.01 -27.97 37.22
N LYS A 909 -0.99 -27.71 36.36
CA LYS A 909 -1.12 -26.47 35.57
C LYS A 909 0.17 -26.16 34.80
N GLU A 910 0.74 -27.20 34.19
CA GLU A 910 1.99 -27.12 33.44
C GLU A 910 1.74 -27.45 31.96
N ILE A 911 2.39 -26.70 31.08
CA ILE A 911 2.37 -26.92 29.63
C ILE A 911 3.79 -27.23 29.21
N ILE A 912 4.00 -28.41 28.62
CA ILE A 912 5.29 -28.87 28.14
C ILE A 912 5.24 -28.88 26.62
N ILE A 913 6.12 -28.12 26.00
CA ILE A 913 6.25 -28.02 24.54
C ILE A 913 7.58 -28.66 24.16
N ASP A 914 7.51 -29.66 23.30
CA ASP A 914 8.67 -30.41 22.82
C ASP A 914 8.81 -30.23 21.30
N ASP A 915 9.79 -29.44 20.92
CA ASP A 915 10.11 -29.10 19.54
C ASP A 915 11.25 -29.98 19.02
N ILE A 916 10.94 -30.80 18.02
CA ILE A 916 11.87 -31.76 17.42
C ILE A 916 12.15 -31.32 15.98
N LEU A 917 13.43 -31.06 15.69
CA LEU A 917 13.94 -30.69 14.38
C LEU A 917 14.86 -31.80 13.85
N VAL A 918 14.68 -32.17 12.59
CA VAL A 918 15.48 -33.20 11.91
C VAL A 918 16.14 -32.59 10.68
N SER A 919 17.48 -32.61 10.63
CA SER A 919 18.29 -32.18 9.48
C SER A 919 19.51 -33.08 9.26
N LYS A 920 20.21 -32.95 8.13
CA LYS A 920 21.52 -33.61 7.89
C LYS A 920 22.69 -32.65 8.05
N LYS A 921 22.48 -31.37 7.72
CA LYS A 921 23.44 -30.28 7.82
C LYS A 921 23.12 -29.39 9.01
N GLU A 922 24.01 -28.45 9.27
CA GLU A 922 23.79 -27.42 10.27
C GLU A 922 22.78 -26.38 9.76
N HIS A 923 21.84 -26.00 10.60
CA HIS A 923 20.82 -24.98 10.36
C HIS A 923 20.69 -24.03 11.55
N PHE A 924 20.07 -22.89 11.31
CA PHE A 924 19.77 -21.89 12.33
C PHE A 924 18.28 -21.95 12.70
N ALA A 925 17.95 -22.07 13.98
CA ALA A 925 16.58 -22.11 14.49
C ALA A 925 16.29 -20.90 15.39
N GLU A 926 15.10 -20.33 15.23
CA GLU A 926 14.55 -19.26 16.07
C GLU A 926 13.18 -19.68 16.61
N LEU A 927 12.96 -19.52 17.91
CA LEU A 927 11.69 -19.78 18.61
C LEU A 927 11.13 -18.47 19.16
N PHE A 928 9.82 -18.28 19.02
CA PHE A 928 9.13 -17.07 19.44
C PHE A 928 7.96 -17.38 20.38
N PHE A 929 7.76 -16.53 21.39
CA PHE A 929 6.53 -16.44 22.19
C PHE A 929 6.11 -14.98 22.35
N HIS A 930 4.98 -14.60 21.76
CA HIS A 930 4.42 -13.25 21.73
C HIS A 930 3.43 -13.07 22.86
N LEU A 931 3.64 -12.02 23.67
CA LEU A 931 2.80 -11.76 24.83
C LEU A 931 1.70 -10.74 24.51
N HIS A 932 0.58 -10.85 25.22
CA HIS A 932 -0.41 -9.77 25.21
C HIS A 932 0.19 -8.48 25.81
N PRO A 933 -0.09 -7.27 25.30
CA PRO A 933 0.51 -6.02 25.80
C PRO A 933 0.28 -5.73 27.28
N ASP A 934 -0.77 -6.30 27.89
CA ASP A 934 -1.05 -6.16 29.32
C ASP A 934 -0.14 -7.03 30.21
N CYS A 935 0.66 -7.92 29.62
CA CYS A 935 1.59 -8.77 30.36
C CYS A 935 2.89 -8.04 30.68
N ILE A 936 3.39 -8.21 31.90
CA ILE A 936 4.69 -7.70 32.32
C ILE A 936 5.70 -8.84 32.29
N LEU A 937 6.75 -8.70 31.50
CA LEU A 937 7.79 -9.72 31.33
C LEU A 937 9.06 -9.37 32.12
N THR A 938 9.51 -10.28 32.98
CA THR A 938 10.74 -10.17 33.76
C THR A 938 11.66 -11.35 33.47
N ARG A 939 12.94 -11.11 33.18
CA ARG A 939 13.94 -12.17 33.07
C ARG A 939 14.50 -12.48 34.46
N ILE A 940 14.32 -13.71 34.93
CA ILE A 940 14.79 -14.16 36.26
C ILE A 940 15.96 -15.16 36.19
N GLY A 941 16.30 -15.63 34.99
CA GLY A 941 17.49 -16.44 34.72
C GLY A 941 17.93 -16.35 33.25
N PRO A 942 19.00 -17.06 32.85
CA PRO A 942 19.46 -17.07 31.47
C PRO A 942 18.35 -17.50 30.49
N ASN A 943 17.63 -18.58 30.79
CA ASN A 943 16.55 -19.10 29.93
C ASN A 943 15.23 -19.25 30.70
N THR A 944 15.09 -18.55 31.83
CA THR A 944 13.88 -18.54 32.65
C THR A 944 13.31 -17.13 32.73
N LEU A 945 12.04 -16.99 32.36
CA LEU A 945 11.31 -15.73 32.38
C LEU A 945 10.03 -15.88 33.18
N GLU A 946 9.65 -14.80 33.85
CA GLU A 946 8.40 -14.68 34.57
C GLU A 946 7.49 -13.67 33.86
N ILE A 947 6.26 -14.06 33.60
CA ILE A 947 5.20 -13.23 33.03
C ILE A 947 4.19 -12.98 34.13
N LEU A 948 4.04 -11.72 34.49
CA LEU A 948 3.03 -11.29 35.43
C LEU A 948 1.82 -10.77 34.66
N ASN A 949 0.65 -11.32 34.99
CA ASN A 949 -0.64 -10.73 34.66
C ASN A 949 -1.35 -10.31 35.95
N LYS A 950 -2.51 -9.66 35.81
CA LYS A 950 -3.44 -9.34 36.89
C LYS A 950 -3.74 -10.58 37.74
N ASP A 951 -4.02 -11.71 37.11
CA ASP A 951 -4.63 -12.88 37.76
C ASP A 951 -3.68 -14.09 37.97
N ALA A 952 -2.51 -14.11 37.31
CA ALA A 952 -1.58 -15.24 37.38
C ALA A 952 -0.11 -14.81 37.27
N ILE A 953 0.76 -15.65 37.81
CA ILE A 953 2.21 -15.61 37.59
C ILE A 953 2.55 -16.83 36.72
N ILE A 954 3.09 -16.60 35.53
CA ILE A 954 3.50 -17.65 34.61
C ILE A 954 5.02 -17.69 34.55
N GLN A 955 5.62 -18.85 34.81
CA GLN A 955 7.05 -19.07 34.61
C GLN A 955 7.25 -19.82 33.28
N ILE A 956 8.11 -19.30 32.41
CA ILE A 956 8.52 -19.96 31.17
C ILE A 956 10.01 -20.32 31.28
N ASP A 957 10.30 -21.60 31.22
CA ASP A 957 11.64 -22.17 31.17
C ASP A 957 11.92 -22.70 29.76
N LEU A 958 12.87 -22.09 29.06
CA LEU A 958 13.32 -22.52 27.74
C LEU A 958 14.54 -23.44 27.84
N ASP A 959 14.75 -24.26 26.81
CA ASP A 959 15.87 -25.19 26.73
C ASP A 959 17.23 -24.47 26.94
N PRO A 960 18.12 -24.97 27.81
CA PRO A 960 19.40 -24.32 28.10
C PRO A 960 20.33 -24.09 26.90
N ARG A 961 20.14 -24.84 25.80
CA ARG A 961 20.93 -24.69 24.56
C ARG A 961 20.49 -23.50 23.70
N LEU A 962 19.37 -22.88 24.02
CA LEU A 962 18.88 -21.69 23.33
C LEU A 962 19.51 -20.44 23.93
N ARG A 963 19.83 -19.48 23.06
CA ARG A 963 20.19 -18.13 23.47
C ARG A 963 18.92 -17.26 23.51
N THR A 964 18.44 -16.97 24.71
CA THR A 964 17.22 -16.16 24.88
C THR A 964 17.49 -14.66 24.98
N TYR A 965 16.63 -13.87 24.34
CA TYR A 965 16.56 -12.41 24.40
C TYR A 965 15.10 -11.94 24.28
N ILE A 966 14.84 -10.66 24.55
CA ILE A 966 13.50 -10.06 24.52
C ILE A 966 13.47 -8.98 23.44
N SER A 967 12.43 -8.98 22.61
CA SER A 967 12.11 -7.90 21.68
C SER A 967 10.92 -7.10 22.21
N ASN A 968 10.99 -5.77 22.14
CA ASN A 968 9.93 -4.85 22.57
C ASN A 968 9.67 -3.81 21.48
N GLY A 969 8.78 -4.10 20.53
CA GLY A 969 8.46 -3.14 19.46
C GLY A 969 9.60 -2.84 18.49
N ASP A 970 10.51 -3.78 18.25
CA ASP A 970 11.63 -3.61 17.32
C ASP A 970 11.11 -3.32 15.90
N LYS A 971 11.77 -2.38 15.19
CA LYS A 971 11.38 -1.97 13.83
C LYS A 971 12.30 -2.49 12.73
N ASP A 972 13.54 -2.84 13.06
CA ASP A 972 14.50 -3.39 12.11
C ASP A 972 15.48 -4.36 12.80
N PRO A 973 15.29 -5.68 12.67
CA PRO A 973 14.16 -6.34 12.01
C PRO A 973 12.87 -6.23 12.85
N VAL A 974 11.70 -6.11 12.20
CA VAL A 974 10.40 -6.01 12.89
C VAL A 974 10.15 -7.20 13.84
N CYS A 975 9.77 -6.95 15.09
CA CYS A 975 9.36 -7.94 16.10
C CYS A 975 8.70 -7.25 17.32
N GLY A 976 7.87 -7.96 18.11
CA GLY A 976 7.26 -7.38 19.32
C GLY A 976 6.13 -6.38 19.03
N TRP A 977 5.20 -6.73 18.13
CA TRP A 977 4.04 -5.90 17.81
C TRP A 977 2.76 -6.72 17.87
N TYR A 978 1.68 -6.10 18.35
CA TYR A 978 0.34 -6.68 18.43
C TYR A 978 -0.69 -5.78 17.77
N SER A 979 -1.68 -6.38 17.11
CA SER A 979 -2.83 -5.73 16.50
C SER A 979 -4.11 -6.38 17.03
N GLY A 980 -4.68 -5.77 18.07
CA GLY A 980 -5.96 -6.21 18.66
C GLY A 980 -7.20 -5.76 17.87
N GLY A 981 -7.02 -5.01 16.78
CA GLY A 981 -8.09 -4.51 15.92
C GLY A 981 -7.54 -3.97 14.60
N PHE A 982 -8.37 -3.96 13.57
CA PHE A 982 -7.98 -3.61 12.21
C PHE A 982 -7.63 -2.12 12.09
N GLY A 983 -6.37 -1.84 11.74
CA GLY A 983 -5.80 -0.50 11.69
C GLY A 983 -5.07 -0.07 12.97
N ASP A 984 -5.16 -0.84 14.05
CA ASP A 984 -4.47 -0.58 15.30
C ASP A 984 -3.25 -1.48 15.44
N LYS A 985 -2.16 -0.91 15.97
CA LYS A 985 -0.99 -1.68 16.39
C LYS A 985 -0.33 -1.05 17.61
N VAL A 986 0.11 -1.88 18.53
CA VAL A 986 0.82 -1.48 19.75
C VAL A 986 2.09 -2.31 19.91
N GLU A 987 3.06 -1.77 20.64
CA GLU A 987 4.26 -2.50 21.02
C GLU A 987 3.89 -3.56 22.05
N THR A 988 4.55 -4.71 21.97
CA THR A 988 4.44 -5.78 22.97
C THR A 988 5.77 -6.49 23.15
N SER A 989 5.89 -7.27 24.21
CA SER A 989 7.06 -8.10 24.48
C SER A 989 6.95 -9.44 23.74
N THR A 990 8.02 -9.81 23.04
CA THR A 990 8.22 -11.15 22.48
C THR A 990 9.44 -11.79 23.12
N ILE A 991 9.28 -13.00 23.66
CA ILE A 991 10.38 -13.86 24.06
C ILE A 991 10.95 -14.49 22.80
N CYS A 992 12.22 -14.25 22.52
CA CYS A 992 12.94 -14.79 21.37
C CYS A 992 14.04 -15.71 21.85
N ALA A 993 14.22 -16.85 21.18
CA ALA A 993 15.30 -17.78 21.48
C ALA A 993 15.91 -18.30 20.18
N GLU A 994 17.23 -18.42 20.12
CA GLU A 994 17.91 -18.83 18.88
C GLU A 994 19.07 -19.79 19.14
N THR A 995 19.37 -20.65 18.17
CA THR A 995 20.53 -21.56 18.23
C THR A 995 20.90 -22.11 16.86
N TYR A 996 22.10 -22.67 16.75
CA TYR A 996 22.48 -23.53 15.63
C TYR A 996 22.32 -24.99 16.03
N PHE A 997 21.84 -25.82 15.11
CA PHE A 997 21.67 -27.25 15.34
C PHE A 997 22.07 -28.07 14.14
N LYS A 998 22.45 -29.33 14.38
CA LYS A 998 22.80 -30.31 13.35
C LYS A 998 22.27 -31.69 13.75
N GLY A 999 21.65 -32.41 12.81
CA GLY A 999 21.08 -33.72 13.10
C GLY A 999 19.71 -33.62 13.75
N ASN A 1000 19.39 -34.57 14.63
CA ASN A 1000 18.16 -34.55 15.43
C ASN A 1000 18.36 -33.63 16.63
N ALA A 1001 17.71 -32.47 16.62
CA ALA A 1001 17.64 -31.57 17.75
C ALA A 1001 16.25 -31.65 18.40
N ARG A 1002 16.22 -31.51 19.72
CA ARG A 1002 15.01 -31.54 20.54
C ARG A 1002 15.11 -30.39 21.53
N PHE A 1003 14.16 -29.47 21.58
CA PHE A 1003 14.13 -28.36 22.53
C PHE A 1003 12.87 -28.43 23.38
N VAL A 1004 13.02 -28.39 24.70
CA VAL A 1004 11.88 -28.46 25.62
C VAL A 1004 11.64 -27.10 26.25
N THR A 1005 10.41 -26.59 26.11
CA THR A 1005 9.91 -25.42 26.84
C THR A 1005 8.89 -25.88 27.87
N ARG A 1006 8.99 -25.39 29.11
CA ARG A 1006 8.01 -25.60 30.17
C ARG A 1006 7.36 -24.29 30.55
N ILE A 1007 6.04 -24.28 30.62
CA ILE A 1007 5.23 -23.13 31.04
C ILE A 1007 4.43 -23.54 32.27
N LEU A 1008 4.79 -23.00 33.43
CA LEU A 1008 4.14 -23.29 34.71
C LEU A 1008 3.24 -22.12 35.10
N VAL A 1009 1.95 -22.39 35.31
CA VAL A 1009 0.98 -21.39 35.77
C VAL A 1009 0.80 -21.48 37.27
N ARG A 1010 1.11 -20.39 37.98
CA ARG A 1010 0.87 -20.24 39.42
C ARG A 1010 -0.23 -19.22 39.67
N ASP A 1011 -1.15 -19.56 40.57
CA ASP A 1011 -2.18 -18.61 41.00
C ASP A 1011 -1.52 -17.48 41.81
N LYS A 1012 -1.91 -16.25 41.52
CA LYS A 1012 -1.48 -15.08 42.30
C LYS A 1012 -2.23 -15.13 43.63
N ARG A 1013 -1.53 -15.46 44.72
CA ARG A 1013 -2.13 -15.50 46.07
C ARG A 1013 -2.65 -14.15 46.49
#